data_AF-A0A024UMM2-F1
#
_entry.id   AF-A0A024UMM2-F1
#
_cell.length_a   1.000
_cell.length_b   1.000
_cell.length_c   1.000
_cell.angle_alpha   90.00
_cell.angle_beta   90.00
_cell.angle_gamma   90.00
#
_symmetry.space_group_name_H-M   'P 1'
#
loop_
_entity.id
_entity.type
_entity.pdbx_description
1 polymer ?
#
loop_
_entity_poly.entity_id
_entity_poly.type
_entity_poly.pdbx_seq_one_letter_code
_entity_poly.pdbx_strand_id
1 'polypeptide(L)'
;MFVVRYVLVPVSGVAVFVIVSLLLVGYYVLYVVLLVVPNVAVSFAIAFVIPFVNPKAPSPIDWEHQWTFFTLMAKMDFAEAEFYLTNNVKSKELVAAVKARRTARGPRDKAKADHGIDKCLHSMVTTQITTVQALIAGGNDFIETRDQATLSSVLGATILFVSYVAYVSTKDFVLGDITSKVHDALAILLPWLLVEEIGVGLSFVLLQFKHLSYKLNSVPSVLSCTNERRKRAHSKSSMFSMPPTIKAYATSPAVRPPTHPERRSHRFGSAANVTRDVRLNKDAFRYHVNVQGLSVGVGATNLMDVATSITSLWTLLFLGQGYIVDTVTSMNTHDQVWVTRVYWYCVVASGLVIAFCYTPFFFRPTAEQREEFESVSASCEASLTLERLCKVQNHLLDVVHTNTQDESCSNDVADGATDALASQSWHEITRRLRELALINMDTVDIVSFALYVVALSTYDFEAGTVRDIPVNEDSPWGNAGHSSDNARLKTVDVLIDDLATQQVKTSVPHTNLAAMDFAGPIWSSYLDSPMEHMPPVDGNVPVTNDVFPSILLRIPNERWRHGHGHISLSDIPVMGMSSLGAVLAERKRTHMKDIYDNPLVQEKRIYVAPRQGDLMCIGLEIKIMAHYVVSIYLVASHGVTFGRGPVYVAFGELQCDVALVLTDGVAPNLPLATTFYEVARADRMRAFHDCVLDIPSPSTSYAHTGEE
;
A
#
# COMPACT_ATOMS: atom_id res chain seq x y z
N MET A 1 -19.74 53.20 27.46
CA MET A 1 -18.69 52.72 26.52
C MET A 1 -17.94 51.50 27.01
N PHE A 2 -17.26 51.52 28.18
CA PHE A 2 -16.36 50.41 28.61
C PHE A 2 -16.98 49.00 28.56
N VAL A 3 -18.20 48.83 29.09
CA VAL A 3 -18.94 47.54 29.14
C VAL A 3 -19.11 46.93 27.73
N VAL A 4 -19.36 47.76 26.71
CA VAL A 4 -19.58 47.30 25.32
C VAL A 4 -18.30 46.70 24.73
N ARG A 5 -17.11 47.17 25.11
CA ARG A 5 -15.83 46.61 24.63
C ARG A 5 -15.37 45.37 25.38
N TYR A 6 -15.70 45.21 26.66
CA TYR A 6 -15.23 44.06 27.45
C TYR A 6 -16.21 42.87 27.54
N VAL A 7 -17.50 43.09 27.29
CA VAL A 7 -18.50 41.99 27.33
C VAL A 7 -18.78 41.40 25.94
N LEU A 8 -18.89 42.22 24.88
CA LEU A 8 -19.16 41.66 23.54
C LEU A 8 -17.96 40.89 22.95
N VAL A 9 -16.71 41.22 23.30
CA VAL A 9 -15.54 40.53 22.72
C VAL A 9 -15.48 39.04 23.09
N PRO A 10 -15.54 38.62 24.38
CA PRO A 10 -15.57 37.18 24.71
C PRO A 10 -16.85 36.49 24.23
N VAL A 11 -18.00 37.18 24.24
CA VAL A 11 -19.25 36.64 23.68
C VAL A 11 -19.13 36.42 22.17
N SER A 12 -18.46 37.31 21.44
CA SER A 12 -18.19 37.13 20.00
C SER A 12 -17.23 35.98 19.75
N GLY A 13 -16.24 35.74 20.61
CA GLY A 13 -15.36 34.57 20.53
C GLY A 13 -16.13 33.25 20.66
N VAL A 14 -16.97 33.11 21.69
CA VAL A 14 -17.79 31.90 21.90
C VAL A 14 -18.85 31.75 20.80
N ALA A 15 -19.49 32.84 20.37
CA ALA A 15 -20.47 32.80 19.28
C ALA A 15 -19.82 32.40 17.95
N VAL A 16 -18.66 32.96 17.60
CA VAL A 16 -17.90 32.56 16.40
C VAL A 16 -17.45 31.11 16.51
N PHE A 17 -16.97 30.64 17.67
CA PHE A 17 -16.62 29.24 17.85
C PHE A 17 -17.83 28.32 17.63
N VAL A 18 -18.98 28.60 18.25
CA VAL A 18 -20.22 27.82 18.09
C VAL A 18 -20.71 27.87 16.64
N ILE A 19 -20.64 29.02 15.96
CA ILE A 19 -21.00 29.14 14.55
C ILE A 19 -20.05 28.33 13.67
N VAL A 20 -18.74 28.38 13.90
CA VAL A 20 -17.74 27.59 13.16
C VAL A 20 -17.93 26.09 13.43
N SER A 21 -18.22 25.65 14.66
CA SER A 21 -18.54 24.26 14.98
C SER A 21 -19.84 23.81 14.30
N LEU A 22 -20.89 24.63 14.29
CA LEU A 22 -22.15 24.32 13.60
C LEU A 22 -22.00 24.33 12.07
N LEU A 23 -21.12 25.18 11.52
CA LEU A 23 -20.76 25.16 10.10
C LEU A 23 -19.90 23.95 9.75
N LEU A 24 -18.98 23.50 10.62
CA LEU A 24 -18.21 22.27 10.43
C LEU A 24 -19.08 21.02 10.51
N VAL A 25 -19.97 20.92 11.51
CA VAL A 25 -20.95 19.82 11.62
C VAL A 25 -21.94 19.87 10.47
N GLY A 26 -22.43 21.06 10.09
CA GLY A 26 -23.30 21.25 8.94
C GLY A 26 -22.63 20.89 7.62
N TYR A 27 -21.36 21.27 7.43
CA TYR A 27 -20.52 20.88 6.30
C TYR A 27 -20.32 19.36 6.28
N TYR A 28 -19.98 18.72 7.40
CA TYR A 28 -19.78 17.27 7.48
C TYR A 28 -21.07 16.48 7.21
N VAL A 29 -22.21 16.92 7.75
CA VAL A 29 -23.52 16.33 7.48
C VAL A 29 -23.93 16.56 6.02
N LEU A 30 -23.73 17.75 5.47
CA LEU A 30 -24.05 18.03 4.06
C LEU A 30 -23.10 17.29 3.11
N TYR A 31 -21.84 17.11 3.48
CA TYR A 31 -20.85 16.29 2.79
C TYR A 31 -21.29 14.82 2.74
N VAL A 32 -21.72 14.24 3.87
CA VAL A 32 -22.31 12.89 3.87
C VAL A 32 -23.60 12.85 3.03
N VAL A 33 -24.47 13.85 3.12
CA VAL A 33 -25.77 13.85 2.44
C VAL A 33 -25.72 14.23 0.96
N LEU A 34 -24.72 14.98 0.48
CA LEU A 34 -24.55 15.38 -0.92
C LEU A 34 -23.42 14.65 -1.66
N LEU A 35 -22.48 13.99 -0.96
CA LEU A 35 -21.50 13.13 -1.61
C LEU A 35 -21.75 11.65 -1.32
N VAL A 36 -22.00 11.22 -0.07
CA VAL A 36 -22.23 9.79 0.17
C VAL A 36 -23.59 9.35 -0.37
N VAL A 37 -24.70 10.07 -0.11
CA VAL A 37 -26.01 9.64 -0.63
C VAL A 37 -26.10 9.67 -2.16
N PRO A 38 -25.61 10.70 -2.88
CA PRO A 38 -25.57 10.68 -4.34
C PRO A 38 -24.56 9.69 -4.92
N ASN A 39 -23.36 9.48 -4.34
CA ASN A 39 -22.47 8.42 -4.83
C ASN A 39 -23.04 7.01 -4.55
N VAL A 40 -23.76 6.81 -3.45
CA VAL A 40 -24.49 5.55 -3.19
C VAL A 40 -25.65 5.40 -4.19
N ALA A 41 -26.44 6.44 -4.45
CA ALA A 41 -27.54 6.40 -5.40
C ALA A 41 -27.08 6.24 -6.86
N VAL A 42 -25.95 6.86 -7.24
CA VAL A 42 -25.30 6.70 -8.54
C VAL A 42 -24.64 5.33 -8.64
N SER A 43 -23.99 4.81 -7.59
CA SER A 43 -23.50 3.42 -7.57
C SER A 43 -24.64 2.41 -7.68
N PHE A 44 -25.78 2.68 -7.04
CA PHE A 44 -27.00 1.87 -7.12
C PHE A 44 -27.60 1.95 -8.54
N ALA A 45 -27.68 3.14 -9.13
CA ALA A 45 -28.11 3.31 -10.52
C ALA A 45 -27.15 2.63 -11.51
N ILE A 46 -25.84 2.75 -11.33
CA ILE A 46 -24.84 2.06 -12.15
C ILE A 46 -25.00 0.54 -12.03
N ALA A 47 -25.13 0.01 -10.81
CA ALA A 47 -25.27 -1.42 -10.54
C ALA A 47 -26.61 -2.01 -11.05
N PHE A 48 -27.73 -1.28 -10.96
CA PHE A 48 -29.05 -1.79 -11.34
C PHE A 48 -29.51 -1.38 -12.75
N VAL A 49 -29.08 -0.24 -13.29
CA VAL A 49 -29.55 0.27 -14.59
C VAL A 49 -28.65 -0.20 -15.74
N ILE A 50 -27.33 -0.25 -15.58
CA ILE A 50 -26.43 -0.65 -16.68
C ILE A 50 -26.69 -2.10 -17.16
N PRO A 51 -26.89 -3.11 -16.27
CA PRO A 51 -27.23 -4.47 -16.70
C PRO A 51 -28.58 -4.58 -17.45
N PHE A 52 -29.52 -3.67 -17.19
CA PHE A 52 -30.83 -3.65 -17.85
C PHE A 52 -30.86 -2.81 -19.13
N VAL A 53 -30.02 -1.77 -19.25
CA VAL A 53 -30.00 -0.85 -20.40
C VAL A 53 -29.07 -1.30 -21.52
N ASN A 54 -28.09 -2.18 -21.26
CA ASN A 54 -27.19 -2.70 -22.28
C ASN A 54 -27.47 -4.19 -22.63
N PRO A 55 -28.43 -4.50 -23.52
CA PRO A 55 -28.73 -5.87 -23.95
C PRO A 55 -27.65 -6.52 -24.83
N LYS A 56 -26.48 -5.86 -25.00
CA LYS A 56 -25.28 -6.42 -25.64
C LYS A 56 -24.16 -6.73 -24.63
N ALA A 57 -24.39 -6.54 -23.33
CA ALA A 57 -23.50 -7.09 -22.31
C ALA A 57 -23.36 -8.62 -22.52
N PRO A 58 -22.16 -9.20 -22.39
CA PRO A 58 -21.97 -10.65 -22.55
C PRO A 58 -22.87 -11.40 -21.56
N SER A 59 -23.41 -12.54 -22.03
CA SER A 59 -24.35 -13.47 -21.36
C SER A 59 -24.63 -13.18 -19.89
N PRO A 60 -25.91 -12.92 -19.51
CA PRO A 60 -26.27 -12.24 -18.26
C PRO A 60 -25.46 -12.75 -17.08
N ILE A 61 -24.60 -11.88 -16.55
CA ILE A 61 -23.75 -12.18 -15.39
C ILE A 61 -24.65 -12.70 -14.29
N ASP A 62 -24.38 -13.93 -13.86
CA ASP A 62 -25.25 -14.70 -12.99
C ASP A 62 -25.68 -13.88 -11.76
N TRP A 63 -26.93 -14.03 -11.33
CA TRP A 63 -27.49 -13.14 -10.30
C TRP A 63 -26.68 -13.20 -9.00
N GLU A 64 -26.16 -14.37 -8.66
CA GLU A 64 -25.24 -14.58 -7.53
C GLU A 64 -23.96 -13.74 -7.62
N HIS A 65 -23.47 -13.48 -8.84
CA HIS A 65 -22.24 -12.73 -9.09
C HIS A 65 -22.50 -11.22 -8.99
N GLN A 66 -23.62 -10.75 -9.51
CA GLN A 66 -24.08 -9.37 -9.30
C GLN A 66 -24.32 -9.11 -7.81
N TRP A 67 -24.96 -10.05 -7.10
CA TRP A 67 -25.19 -9.98 -5.67
C TRP A 67 -23.90 -10.03 -4.84
N THR A 68 -22.92 -10.85 -5.24
CA THR A 68 -21.61 -10.91 -4.56
C THR A 68 -20.83 -9.61 -4.75
N PHE A 69 -20.76 -9.08 -5.98
CA PHE A 69 -20.16 -7.78 -6.26
C PHE A 69 -20.85 -6.66 -5.47
N PHE A 70 -22.19 -6.61 -5.48
CA PHE A 70 -22.95 -5.64 -4.69
C PHE A 70 -22.70 -5.80 -3.18
N THR A 71 -22.57 -7.03 -2.68
CA THR A 71 -22.27 -7.31 -1.26
C THR A 71 -20.86 -6.83 -0.87
N LEU A 72 -19.87 -6.93 -1.76
CA LEU A 72 -18.52 -6.39 -1.53
C LEU A 72 -18.53 -4.85 -1.56
N MET A 73 -19.19 -4.26 -2.56
CA MET A 73 -19.38 -2.80 -2.65
C MET A 73 -20.13 -2.21 -1.44
N ALA A 74 -21.17 -2.90 -0.94
CA ALA A 74 -21.93 -2.51 0.25
C ALA A 74 -21.13 -2.67 1.56
N LYS A 75 -20.13 -3.56 1.59
CA LYS A 75 -19.11 -3.67 2.64
C LYS A 75 -17.96 -2.65 2.47
N MET A 76 -18.05 -1.76 1.47
CA MET A 76 -17.00 -0.80 1.10
C MET A 76 -15.70 -1.45 0.58
N ASP A 77 -15.71 -2.76 0.29
CA ASP A 77 -14.53 -3.50 -0.18
C ASP A 77 -14.37 -3.38 -1.71
N PHE A 78 -14.05 -2.16 -2.14
CA PHE A 78 -13.92 -1.80 -3.55
C PHE A 78 -12.82 -2.60 -4.27
N ALA A 79 -11.74 -2.96 -3.55
CA ALA A 79 -10.61 -3.69 -4.12
C ALA A 79 -10.97 -5.16 -4.39
N GLU A 80 -11.65 -5.83 -3.47
CA GLU A 80 -12.12 -7.20 -3.70
C GLU A 80 -13.30 -7.23 -4.69
N ALA A 81 -14.16 -6.22 -4.69
CA ALA A 81 -15.23 -6.08 -5.69
C ALA A 81 -14.68 -5.95 -7.13
N GLU A 82 -13.68 -5.09 -7.35
CA GLU A 82 -12.99 -4.95 -8.64
C GLU A 82 -12.27 -6.25 -9.03
N PHE A 83 -11.55 -6.87 -8.09
CA PHE A 83 -10.84 -8.14 -8.31
C PHE A 83 -11.80 -9.25 -8.72
N TYR A 84 -12.93 -9.40 -8.02
CA TYR A 84 -13.98 -10.37 -8.30
C TYR A 84 -14.59 -10.16 -9.69
N LEU A 85 -15.02 -8.93 -10.01
CA LEU A 85 -15.59 -8.57 -11.31
C LEU A 85 -14.63 -8.88 -12.47
N THR A 86 -13.35 -8.56 -12.27
CA THR A 86 -12.29 -8.73 -13.27
C THR A 86 -11.90 -10.19 -13.52
N ASN A 87 -11.83 -10.99 -12.46
CA ASN A 87 -11.20 -12.32 -12.51
C ASN A 87 -12.21 -13.48 -12.54
N ASN A 88 -13.43 -13.34 -12.01
CA ASN A 88 -14.35 -14.48 -11.88
C ASN A 88 -14.74 -15.09 -13.24
N VAL A 89 -15.10 -14.25 -14.22
CA VAL A 89 -15.39 -14.69 -15.60
C VAL A 89 -14.19 -15.44 -16.20
N LYS A 90 -12.98 -14.92 -15.99
CA LYS A 90 -11.72 -15.53 -16.45
C LYS A 90 -11.46 -16.86 -15.75
N SER A 91 -11.67 -16.97 -14.44
CA SER A 91 -11.52 -18.25 -13.72
C SER A 91 -12.50 -19.33 -14.20
N LYS A 92 -13.73 -18.97 -14.63
CA LYS A 92 -14.64 -19.93 -15.27
C LYS A 92 -14.09 -20.44 -16.62
N GLU A 93 -13.55 -19.56 -17.46
CA GLU A 93 -12.87 -19.96 -18.70
C GLU A 93 -11.65 -20.85 -18.42
N LEU A 94 -10.86 -20.52 -17.40
CA LEU A 94 -9.69 -21.30 -16.99
C LEU A 94 -10.08 -22.69 -16.47
N VAL A 95 -11.12 -22.81 -15.64
CA VAL A 95 -11.66 -24.10 -15.18
C VAL A 95 -12.07 -24.97 -16.36
N ALA A 96 -12.78 -24.39 -17.33
CA ALA A 96 -13.14 -25.11 -18.56
C ALA A 96 -11.90 -25.56 -19.36
N ALA A 97 -10.86 -24.72 -19.45
CA ALA A 97 -9.60 -25.07 -20.11
C ALA A 97 -8.80 -26.15 -19.36
N VAL A 98 -8.74 -26.11 -18.02
CA VAL A 98 -8.10 -27.13 -17.18
C VAL A 98 -8.85 -28.47 -17.25
N LYS A 99 -10.19 -28.46 -17.24
CA LYS A 99 -11.01 -29.67 -17.43
C LYS A 99 -10.86 -30.23 -18.84
N ALA A 100 -10.78 -29.39 -19.87
CA ALA A 100 -10.41 -29.80 -21.23
C ALA A 100 -9.00 -30.42 -21.28
N ARG A 101 -8.02 -29.89 -20.52
CA ARG A 101 -6.66 -30.45 -20.42
C ARG A 101 -6.65 -31.84 -19.79
N ARG A 102 -7.45 -32.07 -18.74
CA ARG A 102 -7.62 -33.39 -18.09
C ARG A 102 -8.28 -34.43 -19.00
N THR A 103 -9.22 -34.01 -19.85
CA THR A 103 -10.02 -34.89 -20.72
C THR A 103 -9.45 -35.06 -22.13
N ALA A 104 -8.39 -34.32 -22.48
CA ALA A 104 -7.70 -34.38 -23.76
C ALA A 104 -7.06 -35.77 -24.01
N ARG A 105 -7.54 -36.50 -25.03
CA ARG A 105 -7.06 -37.84 -25.37
C ARG A 105 -5.83 -37.87 -26.29
N GLY A 106 -5.44 -36.72 -26.86
CA GLY A 106 -4.31 -36.64 -27.79
C GLY A 106 -3.49 -35.35 -27.68
N PRO A 107 -2.25 -35.33 -28.21
CA PRO A 107 -1.35 -34.16 -28.08
C PRO A 107 -1.94 -32.86 -28.63
N ARG A 108 -2.73 -32.94 -29.71
CA ARG A 108 -3.40 -31.78 -30.32
C ARG A 108 -4.45 -31.14 -29.40
N ASP A 109 -5.22 -31.97 -28.71
CA ASP A 109 -6.25 -31.49 -27.78
C ASP A 109 -5.61 -30.91 -26.52
N LYS A 110 -4.53 -31.55 -26.03
CA LYS A 110 -3.72 -31.03 -24.92
C LYS A 110 -3.11 -29.68 -25.29
N ALA A 111 -2.47 -29.54 -26.45
CA ALA A 111 -1.93 -28.26 -26.93
C ALA A 111 -3.00 -27.16 -27.06
N LYS A 112 -4.22 -27.52 -27.49
CA LYS A 112 -5.36 -26.58 -27.54
C LYS A 112 -5.81 -26.15 -26.13
N ALA A 113 -5.84 -27.07 -25.17
CA ALA A 113 -6.20 -26.78 -23.78
C ALA A 113 -5.12 -25.96 -23.06
N ASP A 114 -3.84 -26.31 -23.23
CA ASP A 114 -2.68 -25.53 -22.78
C ASP A 114 -2.76 -24.09 -23.32
N HIS A 115 -2.97 -23.88 -24.62
CA HIS A 115 -3.15 -22.54 -25.19
C HIS A 115 -4.36 -21.79 -24.61
N GLY A 116 -5.45 -22.49 -24.26
CA GLY A 116 -6.60 -21.91 -23.57
C GLY A 116 -6.26 -21.44 -22.14
N ILE A 117 -5.49 -22.23 -21.41
CA ILE A 117 -4.94 -21.88 -20.10
C ILE A 117 -4.04 -20.65 -20.24
N ASP A 118 -3.06 -20.68 -21.14
CA ASP A 118 -2.06 -19.62 -21.32
C ASP A 118 -2.71 -18.29 -21.72
N LYS A 119 -3.68 -18.32 -22.65
CA LYS A 119 -4.48 -17.14 -23.02
C LYS A 119 -5.25 -16.57 -21.82
N CYS A 120 -5.82 -17.41 -20.98
CA CYS A 120 -6.59 -16.97 -19.82
C CYS A 120 -5.68 -16.39 -18.73
N LEU A 121 -4.59 -17.09 -18.37
CA LEU A 121 -3.58 -16.62 -17.43
C LEU A 121 -2.98 -15.29 -17.89
N HIS A 122 -2.64 -15.15 -19.17
CA HIS A 122 -2.16 -13.90 -19.75
C HIS A 122 -3.20 -12.79 -19.60
N SER A 123 -4.48 -13.06 -19.91
CA SER A 123 -5.57 -12.10 -19.72
C SER A 123 -5.72 -11.67 -18.26
N MET A 124 -5.58 -12.58 -17.29
CA MET A 124 -5.64 -12.24 -15.86
C MET A 124 -4.45 -11.37 -15.43
N VAL A 125 -3.23 -11.79 -15.80
CA VAL A 125 -1.96 -11.10 -15.49
C VAL A 125 -1.92 -9.70 -16.10
N THR A 126 -2.15 -9.56 -17.41
CA THR A 126 -2.14 -8.25 -18.09
C THR A 126 -3.14 -7.32 -17.43
N THR A 127 -4.37 -7.77 -17.16
CA THR A 127 -5.34 -6.88 -16.51
C THR A 127 -4.87 -6.45 -15.12
N GLN A 128 -4.36 -7.35 -14.27
CA GLN A 128 -3.87 -6.92 -12.95
C GLN A 128 -2.71 -5.92 -13.04
N ILE A 129 -1.76 -6.11 -13.95
CA ILE A 129 -0.65 -5.16 -14.18
C ILE A 129 -1.20 -3.81 -14.67
N THR A 130 -2.06 -3.81 -15.69
CA THR A 130 -2.68 -2.55 -16.19
C THR A 130 -3.55 -1.86 -15.14
N THR A 131 -4.17 -2.60 -14.20
CA THR A 131 -4.91 -1.99 -13.09
C THR A 131 -3.97 -1.35 -12.07
N VAL A 132 -2.79 -1.93 -11.76
CA VAL A 132 -1.81 -1.21 -10.93
C VAL A 132 -1.33 0.04 -11.64
N GLN A 133 -0.87 -0.09 -12.89
CA GLN A 133 -0.41 1.05 -13.69
C GLN A 133 -1.47 2.16 -13.79
N ALA A 134 -2.76 1.82 -13.91
CA ALA A 134 -3.85 2.80 -13.88
C ALA A 134 -4.09 3.45 -12.50
N LEU A 135 -3.87 2.73 -11.39
CA LEU A 135 -3.94 3.28 -10.03
C LEU A 135 -2.74 4.19 -9.72
N ILE A 136 -1.56 3.89 -10.27
CA ILE A 136 -0.36 4.73 -10.19
C ILE A 136 -0.55 5.99 -11.06
N ALA A 137 -0.96 5.83 -12.32
CA ALA A 137 -1.26 6.94 -13.23
C ALA A 137 -2.34 7.87 -12.65
N GLY A 138 -3.43 7.34 -12.10
CA GLY A 138 -4.47 8.15 -11.44
C GLY A 138 -3.97 8.93 -10.22
N GLY A 139 -2.94 8.43 -9.53
CA GLY A 139 -2.24 9.16 -8.47
C GLY A 139 -1.34 10.28 -9.00
N ASN A 140 -0.61 10.03 -10.08
CA ASN A 140 0.22 11.03 -10.77
C ASN A 140 -0.65 12.15 -11.38
N ASP A 141 -1.73 11.80 -12.09
CA ASP A 141 -2.75 12.73 -12.62
C ASP A 141 -3.36 13.58 -11.50
N PHE A 142 -3.66 12.97 -10.34
CA PHE A 142 -4.18 13.67 -9.17
C PHE A 142 -3.15 14.64 -8.57
N ILE A 143 -1.88 14.23 -8.47
CA ILE A 143 -0.77 15.11 -8.05
C ILE A 143 -0.62 16.28 -9.02
N GLU A 144 -0.65 16.05 -10.33
CA GLU A 144 -0.52 17.11 -11.33
C GLU A 144 -1.71 18.07 -11.27
N THR A 145 -2.95 17.56 -11.27
CA THR A 145 -4.16 18.41 -11.20
C THR A 145 -4.20 19.22 -9.90
N ARG A 146 -3.76 18.63 -8.77
CA ARG A 146 -3.63 19.33 -7.48
C ARG A 146 -2.53 20.40 -7.48
N ASP A 147 -1.44 20.15 -8.20
CA ASP A 147 -0.33 21.11 -8.30
C ASP A 147 -0.68 22.27 -9.26
N GLN A 148 -1.49 22.02 -10.29
CA GLN A 148 -2.12 23.02 -11.19
C GLN A 148 -3.15 23.89 -10.44
N ALA A 149 -4.04 23.27 -9.65
CA ALA A 149 -5.07 23.95 -8.86
C ALA A 149 -4.50 25.09 -7.98
N THR A 150 -5.13 26.27 -8.03
CA THR A 150 -4.55 27.49 -7.45
C THR A 150 -5.27 27.97 -6.19
N LEU A 151 -4.55 28.48 -5.19
CA LEU A 151 -5.21 29.13 -4.06
C LEU A 151 -5.87 30.47 -4.48
N SER A 152 -5.36 31.08 -5.57
CA SER A 152 -5.85 32.35 -6.13
C SER A 152 -7.25 32.28 -6.74
N SER A 153 -7.60 31.19 -7.42
CA SER A 153 -8.94 30.95 -7.97
C SER A 153 -9.97 30.83 -6.85
N VAL A 154 -9.70 30.01 -5.82
CA VAL A 154 -10.59 29.86 -4.65
C VAL A 154 -10.72 31.16 -3.86
N LEU A 155 -9.63 31.89 -3.65
CA LEU A 155 -9.69 33.22 -3.03
C LEU A 155 -10.51 34.21 -3.87
N GLY A 156 -10.35 34.21 -5.19
CA GLY A 156 -11.15 35.04 -6.11
C GLY A 156 -12.64 34.70 -6.04
N ALA A 157 -12.99 33.42 -6.14
CA ALA A 157 -14.35 32.93 -5.99
C ALA A 157 -14.96 33.28 -4.61
N THR A 158 -14.16 33.18 -3.54
CA THR A 158 -14.57 33.57 -2.18
C THR A 158 -14.83 35.06 -2.08
N ILE A 159 -13.96 35.91 -2.66
CA ILE A 159 -14.15 37.37 -2.68
C ILE A 159 -15.41 37.75 -3.46
N LEU A 160 -15.67 37.11 -4.62
CA LEU A 160 -16.90 37.31 -5.39
C LEU A 160 -18.15 36.92 -4.59
N PHE A 161 -18.13 35.75 -3.95
CA PHE A 161 -19.27 35.27 -3.17
C PHE A 161 -19.52 36.09 -1.89
N VAL A 162 -18.47 36.48 -1.17
CA VAL A 162 -18.58 37.39 0.00
C VAL A 162 -19.07 38.77 -0.42
N SER A 163 -18.64 39.28 -1.58
CA SER A 163 -19.14 40.55 -2.14
C SER A 163 -20.62 40.46 -2.52
N TYR A 164 -21.07 39.32 -3.04
CA TYR A 164 -22.49 39.03 -3.30
C TYR A 164 -23.30 38.97 -2.00
N VAL A 165 -22.84 38.25 -0.97
CA VAL A 165 -23.53 38.19 0.33
C VAL A 165 -23.60 39.57 0.99
N ALA A 166 -22.53 40.37 0.90
CA ALA A 166 -22.53 41.76 1.36
C ALA A 166 -23.53 42.63 0.58
N TYR A 167 -23.57 42.51 -0.75
CA TYR A 167 -24.56 43.21 -1.60
C TYR A 167 -26.00 42.85 -1.20
N VAL A 168 -26.33 41.57 -1.02
CA VAL A 168 -27.68 41.16 -0.57
C VAL A 168 -27.97 41.63 0.86
N SER A 169 -26.95 41.72 1.73
CA SER A 169 -27.09 42.34 3.05
C SER A 169 -27.33 43.85 2.99
N THR A 170 -26.91 44.56 1.94
CA THR A 170 -27.30 45.98 1.71
C THR A 170 -28.72 46.14 1.15
N LYS A 171 -29.42 45.04 0.91
CA LYS A 171 -30.83 44.97 0.48
C LYS A 171 -31.76 44.40 1.55
N ASP A 172 -31.33 44.45 2.81
CA ASP A 172 -32.05 43.88 3.97
C ASP A 172 -32.53 42.43 3.75
N PHE A 173 -31.81 41.66 2.91
CA PHE A 173 -32.14 40.30 2.48
C PHE A 173 -33.48 40.16 1.72
N VAL A 174 -34.03 41.26 1.19
CA VAL A 174 -35.28 41.28 0.39
C VAL A 174 -35.00 40.80 -1.04
N LEU A 175 -35.52 39.63 -1.41
CA LEU A 175 -35.22 38.99 -2.70
C LEU A 175 -35.56 39.85 -3.92
N GLY A 176 -36.69 40.57 -3.91
CA GLY A 176 -37.14 41.40 -5.04
C GLY A 176 -36.30 42.65 -5.32
N ASP A 177 -35.36 42.99 -4.43
CA ASP A 177 -34.47 44.15 -4.53
C ASP A 177 -33.10 43.79 -5.13
N ILE A 178 -32.86 42.50 -5.37
CA ILE A 178 -31.63 41.91 -5.91
C ILE A 178 -31.77 41.85 -7.43
N THR A 179 -30.71 42.13 -8.19
CA THR A 179 -30.75 42.00 -9.66
C THR A 179 -30.32 40.60 -10.12
N SER A 180 -31.19 39.92 -10.86
CA SER A 180 -30.94 38.59 -11.47
C SER A 180 -29.65 38.50 -12.29
N LYS A 181 -29.23 39.60 -12.92
CA LYS A 181 -27.93 39.75 -13.61
C LYS A 181 -26.71 39.43 -12.75
N VAL A 182 -26.80 39.53 -11.42
CA VAL A 182 -25.71 39.14 -10.52
C VAL A 182 -25.63 37.61 -10.42
N HIS A 183 -26.77 36.91 -10.44
CA HIS A 183 -26.79 35.45 -10.54
C HIS A 183 -26.24 34.96 -11.88
N ASP A 184 -26.58 35.61 -13.00
CA ASP A 184 -26.00 35.28 -14.32
C ASP A 184 -24.46 35.36 -14.31
N ALA A 185 -23.91 36.42 -13.70
CA ALA A 185 -22.45 36.59 -13.58
C ALA A 185 -21.80 35.52 -12.70
N LEU A 186 -22.42 35.16 -11.56
CA LEU A 186 -21.93 34.10 -10.67
C LEU A 186 -22.06 32.71 -11.30
N ALA A 187 -23.13 32.47 -12.08
CA ALA A 187 -23.39 31.22 -12.81
C ALA A 187 -22.31 30.88 -13.85
N ILE A 188 -21.59 31.90 -14.33
CA ILE A 188 -20.47 31.77 -15.27
C ILE A 188 -19.14 31.75 -14.50
N LEU A 189 -18.92 32.73 -13.62
CA LEU A 189 -17.61 32.95 -12.98
C LEU A 189 -17.25 31.88 -11.94
N LEU A 190 -18.16 31.49 -11.05
CA LEU A 190 -17.83 30.53 -9.97
C LEU A 190 -17.60 29.11 -10.52
N PRO A 191 -18.43 28.57 -11.43
CA PRO A 191 -18.17 27.31 -12.13
C PRO A 191 -16.84 27.28 -12.91
N TRP A 192 -16.50 28.36 -13.60
CA TRP A 192 -15.24 28.46 -14.35
C TRP A 192 -14.01 28.55 -13.44
N LEU A 193 -14.11 29.26 -12.31
CA LEU A 193 -13.01 29.42 -11.35
C LEU A 193 -12.75 28.21 -10.45
N LEU A 194 -13.62 27.20 -10.39
CA LEU A 194 -13.56 26.16 -9.34
C LEU A 194 -13.64 24.72 -9.84
N VAL A 195 -13.67 24.49 -11.15
CA VAL A 195 -13.85 23.13 -11.70
C VAL A 195 -12.68 22.20 -11.37
N GLU A 196 -11.46 22.72 -11.34
CA GLU A 196 -10.24 21.97 -10.98
C GLU A 196 -10.22 21.66 -9.48
N GLU A 197 -10.51 22.64 -8.62
CA GLU A 197 -10.50 22.49 -7.17
C GLU A 197 -11.65 21.60 -6.66
N ILE A 198 -12.80 21.61 -7.34
CA ILE A 198 -13.87 20.64 -7.12
C ILE A 198 -13.39 19.24 -7.53
N GLY A 199 -12.76 19.07 -8.70
CA GLY A 199 -12.23 17.78 -9.15
C GLY A 199 -11.21 17.18 -8.18
N VAL A 200 -10.18 17.96 -7.82
CA VAL A 200 -9.14 17.56 -6.87
C VAL A 200 -9.73 17.30 -5.48
N GLY A 201 -10.67 18.14 -5.01
CA GLY A 201 -11.38 17.93 -3.75
C GLY A 201 -12.15 16.61 -3.73
N LEU A 202 -12.89 16.28 -4.80
CA LEU A 202 -13.61 15.02 -4.95
C LEU A 202 -12.67 13.82 -5.01
N SER A 203 -11.56 13.90 -5.75
CA SER A 203 -10.56 12.83 -5.85
C SER A 203 -9.91 12.55 -4.49
N PHE A 204 -9.52 13.59 -3.74
CA PHE A 204 -9.01 13.47 -2.37
C PHE A 204 -10.06 12.84 -1.43
N VAL A 205 -11.32 13.21 -1.57
CA VAL A 205 -12.44 12.68 -0.78
C VAL A 205 -12.67 11.20 -1.03
N LEU A 206 -12.69 10.76 -2.29
CA LEU A 206 -12.84 9.34 -2.62
C LEU A 206 -11.61 8.52 -2.15
N LEU A 207 -10.41 9.10 -2.24
CA LEU A 207 -9.18 8.51 -1.73
C LEU A 207 -9.27 8.31 -0.19
N GLN A 208 -9.64 9.34 0.57
CA GLN A 208 -9.88 9.24 2.02
C GLN A 208 -10.99 8.22 2.37
N PHE A 209 -12.01 8.08 1.52
CA PHE A 209 -13.06 7.08 1.71
C PHE A 209 -12.55 5.64 1.50
N LYS A 210 -11.70 5.41 0.49
CA LYS A 210 -10.97 4.13 0.32
C LYS A 210 -10.09 3.83 1.53
N HIS A 211 -9.37 4.82 2.06
CA HIS A 211 -8.57 4.66 3.28
C HIS A 211 -9.41 4.23 4.49
N LEU A 212 -10.53 4.92 4.73
CA LEU A 212 -11.42 4.60 5.84
C LEU A 212 -11.96 3.16 5.74
N SER A 213 -12.28 2.68 4.53
CA SER A 213 -12.62 1.27 4.30
C SER A 213 -11.48 0.32 4.69
N TYR A 214 -10.24 0.56 4.25
CA TYR A 214 -9.09 -0.25 4.65
C TYR A 214 -8.88 -0.27 6.17
N LYS A 215 -9.03 0.87 6.85
CA LYS A 215 -8.91 0.97 8.31
C LYS A 215 -10.04 0.24 9.05
N LEU A 216 -11.27 0.30 8.53
CA LEU A 216 -12.42 -0.45 9.07
C LEU A 216 -12.32 -1.96 8.82
N ASN A 217 -11.66 -2.40 7.76
CA ASN A 217 -11.50 -3.81 7.40
C ASN A 217 -10.27 -4.50 8.03
N SER A 218 -9.24 -3.75 8.45
CA SER A 218 -8.07 -4.31 9.17
C SER A 218 -8.31 -4.52 10.68
N VAL A 219 -8.97 -3.55 11.33
CA VAL A 219 -9.29 -3.51 12.77
C VAL A 219 -10.07 -4.73 13.35
N PRO A 220 -10.99 -5.42 12.64
CA PRO A 220 -11.80 -6.49 13.21
C PRO A 220 -10.99 -7.69 13.74
N SER A 221 -9.82 -7.95 13.14
CA SER A 221 -8.91 -9.01 13.55
C SER A 221 -8.36 -8.80 14.98
N VAL A 222 -7.98 -7.56 15.30
CA VAL A 222 -7.39 -7.13 16.57
C VAL A 222 -8.42 -7.11 17.69
N LEU A 223 -9.59 -6.50 17.46
CA LEU A 223 -10.67 -6.44 18.45
C LEU A 223 -11.31 -7.82 18.71
N SER A 224 -11.31 -8.73 17.75
CA SER A 224 -11.67 -10.14 17.99
C SER A 224 -10.64 -10.84 18.89
N CYS A 225 -9.34 -10.61 18.66
CA CYS A 225 -8.26 -11.22 19.43
C CYS A 225 -8.27 -10.83 20.92
N THR A 226 -8.49 -9.55 21.24
CA THR A 226 -8.59 -9.08 22.63
C THR A 226 -9.80 -9.66 23.35
N ASN A 227 -10.96 -9.75 22.68
CA ASN A 227 -12.17 -10.35 23.22
C ASN A 227 -12.05 -11.87 23.42
N GLU A 228 -11.39 -12.60 22.52
CA GLU A 228 -11.06 -14.01 22.72
C GLU A 228 -10.12 -14.21 23.92
N ARG A 229 -9.02 -13.45 24.00
CA ARG A 229 -8.08 -13.53 25.15
C ARG A 229 -8.81 -13.23 26.47
N ARG A 230 -9.69 -12.23 26.50
CA ARG A 230 -10.49 -11.87 27.69
C ARG A 230 -11.51 -12.95 28.07
N LYS A 231 -12.22 -13.56 27.11
CA LYS A 231 -13.11 -14.71 27.35
C LYS A 231 -12.35 -15.92 27.88
N ARG A 232 -11.18 -16.26 27.31
CA ARG A 232 -10.33 -17.37 27.76
C ARG A 232 -9.72 -17.10 29.15
N ALA A 233 -9.41 -15.85 29.49
CA ALA A 233 -8.94 -15.47 30.82
C ALA A 233 -10.04 -15.64 31.89
N HIS A 234 -11.23 -15.09 31.67
CA HIS A 234 -12.35 -15.25 32.61
C HIS A 234 -12.79 -16.72 32.74
N SER A 235 -12.80 -17.49 31.65
CA SER A 235 -13.11 -18.94 31.67
C SER A 235 -12.12 -19.77 32.48
N LYS A 236 -10.85 -19.37 32.59
CA LYS A 236 -9.87 -20.02 33.48
C LYS A 236 -9.96 -19.54 34.93
N SER A 237 -10.53 -18.36 35.17
CA SER A 237 -10.69 -17.78 36.52
C SER A 237 -11.82 -18.42 37.33
N SER A 238 -12.77 -19.15 36.70
CA SER A 238 -13.97 -19.69 37.37
C SER A 238 -13.85 -21.15 37.81
N MET A 239 -12.64 -21.73 37.85
CA MET A 239 -12.42 -23.15 38.17
C MET A 239 -11.51 -23.41 39.38
N PHE A 240 -11.14 -22.39 40.16
CA PHE A 240 -10.33 -22.53 41.38
C PHE A 240 -10.96 -21.81 42.57
N SER A 241 -11.80 -22.52 43.33
CA SER A 241 -12.36 -22.01 44.58
C SER A 241 -12.66 -23.11 45.62
N MET A 242 -11.61 -23.70 46.20
CA MET A 242 -11.65 -24.15 47.60
C MET A 242 -10.24 -24.23 48.21
N PRO A 243 -10.00 -23.70 49.43
CA PRO A 243 -8.70 -23.78 50.10
C PRO A 243 -8.61 -24.94 51.11
N PRO A 244 -7.50 -25.70 51.17
CA PRO A 244 -7.19 -26.57 52.30
C PRO A 244 -6.37 -25.82 53.37
N THR A 245 -6.92 -25.73 54.58
CA THR A 245 -6.25 -25.13 55.75
C THR A 245 -5.13 -26.02 56.27
N ILE A 246 -3.87 -25.56 56.27
CA ILE A 246 -2.76 -26.19 57.00
C ILE A 246 -2.00 -25.14 57.83
N LYS A 247 -1.62 -25.53 59.05
CA LYS A 247 -0.93 -24.69 60.05
C LYS A 247 0.58 -24.64 59.78
N ALA A 248 1.22 -23.56 60.20
CA ALA A 248 2.68 -23.49 60.26
C ALA A 248 3.24 -24.40 61.37
N TYR A 249 4.42 -24.98 61.12
CA TYR A 249 5.56 -24.92 62.05
C TYR A 249 6.87 -25.03 61.24
N ALA A 250 7.96 -24.52 61.79
CA ALA A 250 9.22 -24.34 61.06
C ALA A 250 10.25 -25.45 61.35
N THR A 251 11.09 -25.73 60.35
CA THR A 251 12.55 -25.92 60.52
C THR A 251 13.27 -25.68 59.20
N SER A 252 14.46 -25.07 59.26
CA SER A 252 15.44 -25.07 58.16
C SER A 252 16.35 -26.30 58.29
N PRO A 253 16.90 -26.82 57.18
CA PRO A 253 18.32 -26.54 56.94
C PRO A 253 18.64 -26.18 55.48
N ALA A 254 19.90 -25.80 55.26
CA ALA A 254 20.42 -25.29 53.98
C ALA A 254 20.35 -26.29 52.81
N VAL A 255 20.08 -25.76 51.61
CA VAL A 255 20.18 -26.46 50.32
C VAL A 255 21.13 -25.69 49.40
N ARG A 256 21.79 -26.41 48.49
CA ARG A 256 22.94 -25.97 47.68
C ARG A 256 22.58 -24.91 46.62
N PRO A 257 23.56 -24.12 46.11
CA PRO A 257 23.36 -23.29 44.92
C PRO A 257 22.96 -24.15 43.70
N PRO A 258 22.08 -23.67 42.82
CA PRO A 258 21.58 -24.44 41.68
C PRO A 258 22.59 -24.48 40.52
N THR A 259 23.45 -25.49 40.51
CA THR A 259 24.39 -25.76 39.40
C THR A 259 23.73 -26.49 38.23
N HIS A 260 22.66 -25.91 37.66
CA HIS A 260 22.13 -26.29 36.35
C HIS A 260 21.40 -25.10 35.72
N PRO A 261 21.62 -24.78 34.43
CA PRO A 261 20.76 -23.85 33.72
C PRO A 261 19.37 -24.48 33.58
N GLU A 262 18.35 -23.83 34.13
CA GLU A 262 16.96 -24.28 34.02
C GLU A 262 16.56 -24.19 32.54
N ARG A 263 16.55 -25.35 31.86
CA ARG A 263 16.30 -25.48 30.43
C ARG A 263 14.83 -25.15 30.14
N ARG A 264 14.50 -23.86 30.07
CA ARG A 264 13.17 -23.33 29.71
C ARG A 264 12.72 -24.04 28.45
N SER A 265 11.81 -25.00 28.61
CA SER A 265 11.13 -25.61 27.49
C SER A 265 10.24 -24.53 26.89
N HIS A 266 10.71 -23.96 25.77
CA HIS A 266 9.85 -23.18 24.88
C HIS A 266 8.69 -24.12 24.53
N ARG A 267 7.53 -23.90 25.15
CA ARG A 267 6.29 -24.50 24.72
C ARG A 267 6.05 -23.93 23.32
N PHE A 268 6.42 -24.71 22.31
CA PHE A 268 6.06 -24.43 20.93
C PHE A 268 4.59 -24.01 20.92
N GLY A 269 4.33 -22.79 20.45
CA GLY A 269 2.96 -22.37 20.20
C GLY A 269 2.33 -23.40 19.27
N SER A 270 1.07 -23.75 19.52
CA SER A 270 0.31 -24.51 18.51
C SER A 270 0.50 -23.82 17.16
N ALA A 271 0.80 -24.55 16.09
CA ALA A 271 1.18 -23.97 14.80
C ALA A 271 0.17 -22.90 14.32
N ALA A 272 -1.12 -23.10 14.61
CA ALA A 272 -2.20 -22.15 14.33
C ALA A 272 -2.10 -20.79 15.04
N ASN A 273 -1.36 -20.69 16.17
CA ASN A 273 -1.01 -19.40 16.77
C ASN A 273 0.02 -18.68 15.89
N VAL A 274 1.09 -19.38 15.49
CA VAL A 274 2.15 -18.81 14.63
C VAL A 274 1.56 -18.34 13.30
N THR A 275 0.70 -19.14 12.65
CA THR A 275 0.03 -18.72 11.41
C THR A 275 -0.88 -17.49 11.61
N ARG A 276 -1.51 -17.36 12.79
CA ARG A 276 -2.36 -16.20 13.13
C ARG A 276 -1.53 -14.96 13.39
N ASP A 277 -0.43 -15.08 14.11
CA ASP A 277 0.44 -13.95 14.47
C ASP A 277 1.20 -13.44 13.22
N VAL A 278 1.72 -14.35 12.36
CA VAL A 278 2.24 -14.02 11.01
C VAL A 278 1.20 -13.27 10.17
N ARG A 279 -0.07 -13.71 10.18
CA ARG A 279 -1.14 -13.05 9.42
C ARG A 279 -1.44 -11.65 9.94
N LEU A 280 -1.45 -11.45 11.27
CA LEU A 280 -1.61 -10.11 11.87
C LEU A 280 -0.46 -9.18 11.47
N ASN A 281 0.78 -9.65 11.52
CA ASN A 281 1.97 -8.87 11.13
C ASN A 281 1.97 -8.52 9.63
N LYS A 282 1.55 -9.46 8.77
CA LYS A 282 1.36 -9.27 7.32
C LYS A 282 0.27 -8.24 7.01
N ASP A 283 -0.86 -8.30 7.71
CA ASP A 283 -1.98 -7.36 7.50
C ASP A 283 -1.68 -5.97 8.12
N ALA A 284 -0.84 -5.87 9.16
CA ALA A 284 -0.28 -4.61 9.65
C ALA A 284 0.72 -3.98 8.66
N PHE A 285 1.66 -4.76 8.11
CA PHE A 285 2.57 -4.32 7.05
C PHE A 285 1.78 -3.74 5.85
N ARG A 286 0.75 -4.45 5.40
CA ARG A 286 -0.16 -3.99 4.34
C ARG A 286 -0.88 -2.68 4.68
N TYR A 287 -1.33 -2.53 5.93
CA TYR A 287 -1.95 -1.29 6.39
C TYR A 287 -0.98 -0.11 6.21
N HIS A 288 0.27 -0.22 6.67
CA HIS A 288 1.23 0.88 6.54
C HIS A 288 1.63 1.17 5.07
N VAL A 289 1.80 0.17 4.19
CA VAL A 289 2.00 0.44 2.75
C VAL A 289 0.77 1.10 2.13
N ASN A 290 -0.46 0.71 2.50
CA ASN A 290 -1.67 1.33 1.97
C ASN A 290 -1.92 2.75 2.54
N VAL A 291 -1.49 3.05 3.78
CA VAL A 291 -1.45 4.41 4.35
C VAL A 291 -0.49 5.29 3.54
N GLN A 292 0.68 4.76 3.21
CA GLN A 292 1.70 5.47 2.44
C GLN A 292 1.30 5.65 0.97
N GLY A 293 0.72 4.63 0.34
CA GLY A 293 0.10 4.73 -0.98
C GLY A 293 -0.99 5.80 -1.03
N LEU A 294 -1.64 6.09 0.10
CA LEU A 294 -2.58 7.20 0.19
C LEU A 294 -1.91 8.58 0.10
N SER A 295 -0.73 8.77 0.68
CA SER A 295 -0.06 10.08 0.69
C SER A 295 0.49 10.48 -0.68
N VAL A 296 0.90 9.50 -1.49
CA VAL A 296 1.19 9.66 -2.93
C VAL A 296 -0.05 9.64 -3.82
N GLY A 297 -1.26 9.48 -3.27
CA GLY A 297 -2.50 9.50 -4.04
C GLY A 297 -2.77 8.25 -4.89
N VAL A 298 -2.07 7.13 -4.66
CA VAL A 298 -2.24 5.88 -5.42
C VAL A 298 -3.70 5.43 -5.35
N GLY A 299 -4.31 5.26 -6.52
CA GLY A 299 -5.72 4.91 -6.65
C GLY A 299 -6.69 6.07 -6.39
N ALA A 300 -6.23 7.32 -6.34
CA ALA A 300 -7.07 8.45 -6.68
C ALA A 300 -7.59 8.25 -8.12
N THR A 301 -8.88 8.51 -8.32
CA THR A 301 -9.46 8.55 -9.66
C THR A 301 -9.52 9.99 -10.10
N ASN A 302 -9.18 10.30 -11.35
CA ASN A 302 -9.49 11.60 -11.92
C ASN A 302 -11.03 11.79 -11.93
N LEU A 303 -11.52 12.84 -11.27
CA LEU A 303 -12.95 13.16 -11.17
C LEU A 303 -13.32 14.47 -11.86
N MET A 304 -12.52 14.96 -12.81
CA MET A 304 -12.82 16.18 -13.58
C MET A 304 -14.12 16.09 -14.39
N ASP A 305 -14.51 14.90 -14.87
CA ASP A 305 -15.80 14.66 -15.54
C ASP A 305 -17.00 14.76 -14.57
N VAL A 306 -16.78 14.41 -13.30
CA VAL A 306 -17.78 14.57 -12.24
C VAL A 306 -17.81 16.03 -11.75
N ALA A 307 -16.66 16.70 -11.69
CA ALA A 307 -16.56 18.12 -11.36
C ALA A 307 -17.24 19.00 -12.41
N THR A 308 -17.00 18.79 -13.70
CA THR A 308 -17.69 19.48 -14.81
C THR A 308 -19.20 19.20 -14.82
N SER A 309 -19.61 17.98 -14.46
CA SER A 309 -21.03 17.67 -14.25
C SER A 309 -21.63 18.47 -13.09
N ILE A 310 -20.96 18.51 -11.93
CA ILE A 310 -21.39 19.27 -10.74
C ILE A 310 -21.40 20.78 -11.01
N THR A 311 -20.39 21.34 -11.67
CA THR A 311 -20.35 22.76 -11.98
C THR A 311 -21.41 23.15 -13.01
N SER A 312 -21.75 22.27 -13.97
CA SER A 312 -22.88 22.50 -14.89
C SER A 312 -24.24 22.53 -14.16
N LEU A 313 -24.44 21.64 -13.17
CA LEU A 313 -25.62 21.67 -12.30
C LEU A 313 -25.63 22.93 -11.43
N TRP A 314 -24.46 23.40 -10.98
CA TRP A 314 -24.33 24.62 -10.17
C TRP A 314 -24.66 25.89 -10.98
N THR A 315 -24.24 25.98 -12.25
CA THR A 315 -24.71 27.00 -13.20
C THR A 315 -26.23 27.01 -13.31
N LEU A 316 -26.88 25.84 -13.46
CA LEU A 316 -28.34 25.73 -13.51
C LEU A 316 -29.02 26.18 -12.21
N LEU A 317 -28.42 25.93 -11.05
CA LEU A 317 -28.92 26.43 -9.76
C LEU A 317 -28.85 27.96 -9.65
N PHE A 318 -27.76 28.59 -10.10
CA PHE A 318 -27.68 30.06 -10.14
C PHE A 318 -28.68 30.68 -11.12
N LEU A 319 -28.85 30.12 -12.31
CA LEU A 319 -29.90 30.57 -13.26
C LEU A 319 -31.31 30.41 -12.65
N GLY A 320 -31.54 29.32 -11.91
CA GLY A 320 -32.75 29.12 -11.12
C GLY A 320 -32.95 30.17 -10.02
N GLN A 321 -31.87 30.59 -9.34
CA GLN A 321 -31.92 31.69 -8.35
C GLN A 321 -32.23 33.05 -8.99
N GLY A 322 -31.70 33.34 -10.17
CA GLY A 322 -32.05 34.55 -10.93
C GLY A 322 -33.54 34.58 -11.30
N TYR A 323 -34.06 33.47 -11.85
CA TYR A 323 -35.48 33.33 -12.15
C TYR A 323 -36.38 33.42 -10.90
N ILE A 324 -35.93 32.87 -9.77
CA ILE A 324 -36.61 33.03 -8.47
C ILE A 324 -36.69 34.51 -8.06
N VAL A 325 -35.59 35.25 -8.16
CA VAL A 325 -35.53 36.67 -7.82
C VAL A 325 -36.50 37.50 -8.66
N ASP A 326 -36.51 37.29 -9.99
CA ASP A 326 -37.44 37.98 -10.88
C ASP A 326 -38.91 37.62 -10.57
N THR A 327 -39.22 36.34 -10.34
CA THR A 327 -40.60 35.87 -10.13
C THR A 327 -41.18 36.16 -8.75
N VAL A 328 -40.37 36.24 -7.68
CA VAL A 328 -40.85 36.57 -6.32
C VAL A 328 -41.64 37.88 -6.28
N THR A 329 -41.29 38.84 -7.14
CA THR A 329 -41.99 40.14 -7.27
C THR A 329 -43.45 40.02 -7.72
N SER A 330 -43.85 38.92 -8.36
CA SER A 330 -45.19 38.69 -8.91
C SER A 330 -46.01 37.61 -8.18
N MET A 331 -45.41 36.91 -7.22
CA MET A 331 -46.04 35.79 -6.51
C MET A 331 -46.89 36.22 -5.30
N ASN A 332 -47.90 35.41 -4.95
CA ASN A 332 -48.65 35.55 -3.71
C ASN A 332 -47.77 35.27 -2.48
N THR A 333 -48.06 35.94 -1.37
CA THR A 333 -47.27 35.88 -0.12
C THR A 333 -47.15 34.47 0.47
N HIS A 334 -48.10 33.57 0.21
CA HIS A 334 -48.02 32.16 0.62
C HIS A 334 -46.89 31.41 -0.10
N ASP A 335 -46.73 31.63 -1.41
CA ASP A 335 -45.81 30.88 -2.26
C ASP A 335 -44.37 31.43 -2.13
N GLN A 336 -44.24 32.74 -1.89
CA GLN A 336 -42.95 33.39 -1.59
C GLN A 336 -42.18 32.70 -0.44
N VAL A 337 -42.87 32.10 0.54
CA VAL A 337 -42.22 31.44 1.71
C VAL A 337 -41.39 30.23 1.31
N TRP A 338 -41.88 29.36 0.42
CA TRP A 338 -41.12 28.17 0.02
C TRP A 338 -40.01 28.54 -0.97
N VAL A 339 -40.30 29.44 -1.91
CA VAL A 339 -39.33 29.95 -2.89
C VAL A 339 -38.13 30.60 -2.19
N THR A 340 -38.38 31.44 -1.19
CA THR A 340 -37.33 32.09 -0.39
C THR A 340 -36.45 31.08 0.35
N ARG A 341 -37.02 29.97 0.86
CA ARG A 341 -36.24 28.90 1.52
C ARG A 341 -35.35 28.15 0.53
N VAL A 342 -35.85 27.83 -0.68
CA VAL A 342 -35.06 27.18 -1.74
C VAL A 342 -33.91 28.08 -2.18
N TYR A 343 -34.17 29.37 -2.40
CA TYR A 343 -33.15 30.37 -2.73
C TYR A 343 -32.01 30.38 -1.70
N TRP A 344 -32.35 30.51 -0.42
CA TRP A 344 -31.35 30.55 0.66
C TRP A 344 -30.60 29.24 0.84
N TYR A 345 -31.25 28.09 0.64
CA TYR A 345 -30.58 26.79 0.60
C TYR A 345 -29.52 26.74 -0.51
N CYS A 346 -29.85 27.21 -1.73
CA CYS A 346 -28.89 27.28 -2.83
C CYS A 346 -27.75 28.27 -2.59
N VAL A 347 -27.97 29.40 -1.89
CA VAL A 347 -26.88 30.31 -1.46
C VAL A 347 -25.96 29.60 -0.47
N VAL A 348 -26.50 28.97 0.58
CA VAL A 348 -25.70 28.26 1.59
C VAL A 348 -24.92 27.09 0.98
N ALA A 349 -25.55 26.29 0.10
CA ALA A 349 -24.89 25.22 -0.63
C ALA A 349 -23.73 25.75 -1.49
N SER A 350 -23.92 26.87 -2.18
CA SER A 350 -22.85 27.51 -2.98
C SER A 350 -21.66 27.94 -2.11
N GLY A 351 -21.92 28.53 -0.93
CA GLY A 351 -20.86 28.87 0.03
C GLY A 351 -20.12 27.65 0.56
N LEU A 352 -20.80 26.52 0.74
CA LEU A 352 -20.20 25.25 1.18
C LEU A 352 -19.42 24.53 0.07
N VAL A 353 -19.79 24.69 -1.20
CA VAL A 353 -18.97 24.27 -2.36
C VAL A 353 -17.68 25.10 -2.44
N ILE A 354 -17.75 26.41 -2.25
CA ILE A 354 -16.54 27.26 -2.19
C ILE A 354 -15.66 26.88 -0.99
N ALA A 355 -16.25 26.59 0.18
CA ALA A 355 -15.51 26.09 1.33
C ALA A 355 -14.84 24.73 1.05
N PHE A 356 -15.53 23.81 0.36
CA PHE A 356 -14.99 22.51 -0.06
C PHE A 356 -13.74 22.66 -0.94
N CYS A 357 -13.70 23.67 -1.82
CA CYS A 357 -12.56 23.95 -2.70
C CYS A 357 -11.27 24.34 -1.95
N TYR A 358 -11.33 24.71 -0.66
CA TYR A 358 -10.12 24.89 0.15
C TYR A 358 -9.48 23.56 0.60
N THR A 359 -10.21 22.44 0.57
CA THR A 359 -9.73 21.15 1.10
C THR A 359 -8.36 20.72 0.54
N PRO A 360 -8.08 20.78 -0.79
CA PRO A 360 -6.78 20.38 -1.33
C PRO A 360 -5.60 21.18 -0.78
N PHE A 361 -5.81 22.45 -0.42
CA PHE A 361 -4.75 23.37 0.00
C PHE A 361 -4.32 23.17 1.46
N PHE A 362 -5.19 22.61 2.31
CA PHE A 362 -4.82 22.21 3.67
C PHE A 362 -3.90 20.98 3.72
N PHE A 363 -3.89 20.17 2.66
CA PHE A 363 -3.06 18.97 2.51
C PHE A 363 -2.00 19.11 1.41
N ARG A 364 -1.58 20.35 1.09
CA ARG A 364 -0.55 20.57 0.07
C ARG A 364 0.83 20.10 0.58
N PRO A 365 1.47 19.12 -0.07
CA PRO A 365 2.77 18.62 0.35
C PRO A 365 3.91 19.59 0.01
N THR A 366 5.08 19.38 0.61
CA THR A 366 6.30 20.16 0.32
C THR A 366 6.93 19.72 -1.00
N ALA A 367 7.82 20.56 -1.56
CA ALA A 367 8.58 20.18 -2.76
C ALA A 367 9.51 18.98 -2.50
N GLU A 368 10.08 18.89 -1.30
CA GLU A 368 10.90 17.77 -0.83
C GLU A 368 10.09 16.45 -0.79
N GLN A 369 8.85 16.50 -0.29
CA GLN A 369 7.93 15.36 -0.35
C GLN A 369 7.64 14.89 -1.78
N ARG A 370 7.76 15.75 -2.80
CA ARG A 370 7.56 15.34 -4.20
C ARG A 370 8.68 14.44 -4.74
N GLU A 371 9.92 14.65 -4.33
CA GLU A 371 11.02 13.71 -4.66
C GLU A 371 10.84 12.38 -3.92
N GLU A 372 10.37 12.40 -2.66
CA GLU A 372 9.99 11.17 -1.95
C GLU A 372 8.84 10.42 -2.64
N PHE A 373 7.85 11.15 -3.17
CA PHE A 373 6.68 10.56 -3.81
C PHE A 373 7.00 9.69 -5.02
N GLU A 374 8.07 9.95 -5.77
CA GLU A 374 8.43 9.12 -6.92
C GLU A 374 8.93 7.73 -6.47
N SER A 375 9.85 7.67 -5.47
CA SER A 375 10.30 6.41 -4.86
C SER A 375 9.17 5.68 -4.12
N VAL A 376 8.31 6.41 -3.42
CA VAL A 376 7.17 5.85 -2.70
C VAL A 376 6.08 5.34 -3.64
N SER A 377 5.83 6.01 -4.75
CA SER A 377 4.88 5.54 -5.77
C SER A 377 5.40 4.23 -6.42
N ALA A 378 6.69 4.16 -6.73
CA ALA A 378 7.35 2.94 -7.23
C ALA A 378 7.37 1.78 -6.21
N SER A 379 7.55 2.06 -4.91
CA SER A 379 7.47 1.02 -3.86
C SER A 379 6.04 0.52 -3.68
N CYS A 380 5.06 1.42 -3.76
CA CYS A 380 3.64 1.08 -3.79
C CYS A 380 3.26 0.26 -5.03
N GLU A 381 3.79 0.60 -6.22
CA GLU A 381 3.57 -0.16 -7.47
C GLU A 381 4.10 -1.60 -7.37
N ALA A 382 5.35 -1.76 -6.91
CA ALA A 382 5.95 -3.08 -6.69
C ALA A 382 5.14 -3.91 -5.67
N SER A 383 4.69 -3.28 -4.58
CA SER A 383 3.89 -3.92 -3.54
C SER A 383 2.48 -4.31 -4.01
N LEU A 384 1.76 -3.41 -4.70
CA LEU A 384 0.42 -3.67 -5.23
C LEU A 384 0.44 -4.73 -6.33
N THR A 385 1.47 -4.74 -7.17
CA THR A 385 1.64 -5.75 -8.22
C THR A 385 1.93 -7.12 -7.61
N LEU A 386 2.81 -7.19 -6.60
CA LEU A 386 3.01 -8.40 -5.82
C LEU A 386 1.72 -8.88 -5.15
N GLU A 387 0.96 -8.00 -4.49
CA GLU A 387 -0.31 -8.38 -3.86
C GLU A 387 -1.32 -8.90 -4.90
N ARG A 388 -1.55 -8.18 -6.01
CA ARG A 388 -2.53 -8.60 -7.03
C ARG A 388 -2.14 -9.91 -7.70
N LEU A 389 -0.86 -10.12 -8.01
CA LEU A 389 -0.38 -11.41 -8.53
C LEU A 389 -0.52 -12.54 -7.51
N CYS A 390 -0.31 -12.27 -6.21
CA CYS A 390 -0.60 -13.24 -5.15
C CYS A 390 -2.10 -13.48 -4.92
N LYS A 391 -2.97 -12.47 -5.08
CA LYS A 391 -4.44 -12.64 -5.07
C LYS A 391 -4.89 -13.50 -6.25
N VAL A 392 -4.36 -13.27 -7.46
CA VAL A 392 -4.58 -14.18 -8.60
C VAL A 392 -4.08 -15.58 -8.25
N GLN A 393 -2.84 -15.75 -7.78
CA GLN A 393 -2.31 -17.08 -7.45
C GLN A 393 -3.19 -17.80 -6.40
N ASN A 394 -3.62 -17.12 -5.34
CA ASN A 394 -4.48 -17.73 -4.31
C ASN A 394 -5.91 -18.02 -4.80
N HIS A 395 -6.48 -17.16 -5.65
CA HIS A 395 -7.77 -17.42 -6.31
C HIS A 395 -7.69 -18.63 -7.23
N LEU A 396 -6.60 -18.78 -7.99
CA LEU A 396 -6.36 -19.94 -8.85
C LEU A 396 -6.17 -21.24 -8.05
N LEU A 397 -5.52 -21.17 -6.89
CA LEU A 397 -5.38 -22.30 -5.96
C LEU A 397 -6.75 -22.79 -5.47
N ASP A 398 -7.59 -21.87 -4.97
CA ASP A 398 -8.93 -22.17 -4.46
C ASP A 398 -9.87 -22.72 -5.55
N VAL A 399 -9.84 -22.09 -6.73
CA VAL A 399 -10.60 -22.52 -7.91
C VAL A 399 -10.16 -23.91 -8.41
N VAL A 400 -8.86 -24.26 -8.33
CA VAL A 400 -8.39 -25.61 -8.68
C VAL A 400 -8.82 -26.64 -7.62
N HIS A 401 -8.73 -26.32 -6.34
CA HIS A 401 -9.09 -27.24 -5.26
C HIS A 401 -10.58 -27.56 -5.19
N THR A 402 -11.44 -26.55 -5.26
CA THR A 402 -12.91 -26.71 -5.30
C THR A 402 -13.33 -27.64 -6.44
N ASN A 403 -12.82 -27.41 -7.65
CA ASN A 403 -13.11 -28.25 -8.82
C ASN A 403 -12.53 -29.68 -8.73
N THR A 404 -11.46 -29.92 -7.95
CA THR A 404 -11.03 -31.32 -7.66
C THR A 404 -11.93 -32.01 -6.64
N GLN A 405 -12.48 -31.27 -5.67
CA GLN A 405 -13.31 -31.84 -4.62
C GLN A 405 -14.65 -32.33 -5.17
N ASP A 406 -15.30 -31.56 -6.03
CA ASP A 406 -16.56 -31.95 -6.69
C ASP A 406 -16.42 -33.21 -7.56
N GLU A 407 -15.29 -33.38 -8.25
CA GLU A 407 -15.01 -34.60 -9.03
C GLU A 407 -14.71 -35.82 -8.13
N SER A 408 -14.15 -35.62 -6.93
CA SER A 408 -13.84 -36.69 -5.98
C SER A 408 -15.09 -37.29 -5.32
N CYS A 409 -16.08 -36.46 -4.99
CA CYS A 409 -17.30 -36.90 -4.30
C CYS A 409 -18.24 -37.75 -5.18
N SER A 410 -17.94 -37.97 -6.46
CA SER A 410 -18.78 -38.77 -7.37
C SER A 410 -18.32 -40.22 -7.57
N ASN A 411 -17.17 -40.64 -7.04
CA ASN A 411 -16.64 -42.00 -7.23
C ASN A 411 -15.96 -42.53 -5.96
N ASP A 412 -16.44 -43.65 -5.40
CA ASP A 412 -15.95 -44.26 -4.14
C ASP A 412 -14.55 -44.92 -4.20
N VAL A 413 -13.66 -44.46 -5.10
CA VAL A 413 -12.32 -45.03 -5.29
C VAL A 413 -11.26 -44.08 -4.72
N ALA A 414 -10.87 -44.33 -3.47
CA ALA A 414 -9.92 -43.51 -2.71
C ALA A 414 -8.43 -43.77 -3.09
N ASP A 415 -8.10 -43.66 -4.37
CA ASP A 415 -6.72 -43.75 -4.87
C ASP A 415 -5.99 -42.41 -4.76
N GLY A 416 -5.01 -42.31 -3.85
CA GLY A 416 -4.19 -41.11 -3.62
C GLY A 416 -3.29 -40.66 -4.79
N ALA A 417 -3.44 -41.25 -5.98
CA ALA A 417 -2.80 -40.80 -7.22
C ALA A 417 -3.41 -39.49 -7.75
N THR A 418 -4.66 -39.18 -7.39
CA THR A 418 -5.37 -37.94 -7.78
C THR A 418 -4.71 -36.68 -7.21
N ASP A 419 -4.35 -36.70 -5.92
CA ASP A 419 -3.73 -35.56 -5.22
C ASP A 419 -2.35 -35.21 -5.78
N ALA A 420 -1.54 -36.22 -6.12
CA ALA A 420 -0.24 -36.03 -6.77
C ALA A 420 -0.39 -35.35 -8.14
N LEU A 421 -1.38 -35.77 -8.93
CA LEU A 421 -1.68 -35.17 -10.24
C LEU A 421 -2.20 -33.72 -10.09
N ALA A 422 -3.04 -33.45 -9.10
CA ALA A 422 -3.52 -32.12 -8.77
C ALA A 422 -2.36 -31.18 -8.42
N SER A 423 -1.48 -31.60 -7.49
CA SER A 423 -0.28 -30.86 -7.07
C SER A 423 0.66 -30.53 -8.25
N GLN A 424 0.94 -31.51 -9.11
CA GLN A 424 1.76 -31.29 -10.32
C GLN A 424 1.10 -30.27 -11.27
N SER A 425 -0.22 -30.36 -11.48
CA SER A 425 -0.96 -29.43 -12.32
C SER A 425 -0.93 -27.99 -11.77
N TRP A 426 -0.97 -27.84 -10.45
CA TRP A 426 -0.91 -26.56 -9.76
C TRP A 426 0.45 -25.87 -9.90
N HIS A 427 1.55 -26.61 -9.73
CA HIS A 427 2.90 -26.06 -9.91
C HIS A 427 3.15 -25.58 -11.34
N GLU A 428 2.65 -26.30 -12.36
CA GLU A 428 2.74 -25.88 -13.77
C GLU A 428 1.91 -24.62 -14.06
N ILE A 429 0.70 -24.48 -13.48
CA ILE A 429 -0.13 -23.26 -13.62
C ILE A 429 0.55 -22.08 -12.92
N THR A 430 1.09 -22.28 -11.72
CA THR A 430 1.83 -21.27 -10.96
C THR A 430 3.09 -20.79 -11.70
N ARG A 431 3.83 -21.72 -12.32
CA ARG A 431 5.00 -21.43 -13.15
C ARG A 431 4.63 -20.55 -14.33
N ARG A 432 3.63 -20.94 -15.11
CA ARG A 432 3.13 -20.18 -16.26
C ARG A 432 2.61 -18.79 -15.88
N LEU A 433 1.90 -18.67 -14.77
CA LEU A 433 1.43 -17.37 -14.25
C LEU A 433 2.60 -16.41 -14.00
N ARG A 434 3.70 -16.91 -13.43
CA ARG A 434 4.92 -16.13 -13.12
C ARG A 434 5.72 -15.78 -14.37
N GLU A 435 5.85 -16.73 -15.31
CA GLU A 435 6.48 -16.50 -16.61
C GLU A 435 5.69 -15.44 -17.42
N LEU A 436 4.36 -15.51 -17.43
CA LEU A 436 3.52 -14.50 -18.08
C LEU A 436 3.58 -13.13 -17.38
N ALA A 437 3.76 -13.08 -16.06
CA ALA A 437 4.03 -11.83 -15.34
C ALA A 437 5.38 -11.23 -15.73
N LEU A 438 6.45 -12.02 -15.79
CA LEU A 438 7.78 -11.59 -16.26
C LEU A 438 7.78 -11.15 -17.73
N ILE A 439 6.85 -11.63 -18.56
CA ILE A 439 6.67 -11.17 -19.95
C ILE A 439 5.88 -9.85 -20.02
N ASN A 440 4.86 -9.66 -19.17
CA ASN A 440 3.97 -8.49 -19.21
C ASN A 440 4.47 -7.28 -18.41
N MET A 441 5.39 -7.46 -17.45
CA MET A 441 6.04 -6.36 -16.73
C MET A 441 7.05 -5.62 -17.60
N ASP A 442 7.18 -4.32 -17.39
CA ASP A 442 8.25 -3.56 -18.00
C ASP A 442 9.60 -3.80 -17.31
N THR A 443 10.69 -3.41 -17.97
CA THR A 443 12.05 -3.70 -17.45
C THR A 443 12.33 -2.93 -16.15
N VAL A 444 11.79 -1.71 -16.07
CA VAL A 444 11.87 -0.88 -14.86
C VAL A 444 11.15 -1.59 -13.72
N ASP A 445 9.90 -2.02 -13.94
CA ASP A 445 9.06 -2.74 -12.97
C ASP A 445 9.75 -4.01 -12.44
N ILE A 446 10.43 -4.76 -13.31
CA ILE A 446 11.18 -5.97 -12.95
C ILE A 446 12.36 -5.64 -12.04
N VAL A 447 13.10 -4.56 -12.30
CA VAL A 447 14.20 -4.10 -11.45
C VAL A 447 13.65 -3.55 -10.14
N SER A 448 12.59 -2.74 -10.17
CA SER A 448 11.88 -2.23 -8.98
C SER A 448 11.41 -3.39 -8.11
N PHE A 449 10.76 -4.39 -8.70
CA PHE A 449 10.31 -5.60 -8.02
C PHE A 449 11.48 -6.37 -7.39
N ALA A 450 12.58 -6.60 -8.13
CA ALA A 450 13.72 -7.33 -7.62
C ALA A 450 14.44 -6.59 -6.47
N LEU A 451 14.61 -5.28 -6.59
CA LEU A 451 15.16 -4.43 -5.53
C LEU A 451 14.22 -4.38 -4.30
N TYR A 452 12.90 -4.28 -4.51
CA TYR A 452 11.89 -4.33 -3.45
C TYR A 452 11.90 -5.68 -2.71
N VAL A 453 12.01 -6.80 -3.43
CA VAL A 453 12.17 -8.16 -2.85
C VAL A 453 13.42 -8.24 -1.98
N VAL A 454 14.56 -7.70 -2.45
CA VAL A 454 15.81 -7.66 -1.68
C VAL A 454 15.68 -6.76 -0.46
N ALA A 455 15.02 -5.61 -0.57
CA ALA A 455 14.84 -4.68 0.54
C ALA A 455 13.92 -5.29 1.64
N LEU A 456 12.83 -5.95 1.23
CA LEU A 456 11.92 -6.70 2.11
C LEU A 456 12.59 -7.85 2.87
N SER A 457 13.76 -8.36 2.43
CA SER A 457 14.48 -9.41 3.15
C SER A 457 14.98 -8.98 4.55
N THR A 458 14.93 -7.69 4.88
CA THR A 458 15.23 -7.18 6.23
C THR A 458 14.02 -7.15 7.18
N TYR A 459 12.80 -7.43 6.71
CA TYR A 459 11.60 -7.51 7.54
C TYR A 459 11.28 -8.96 7.95
N ASP A 460 11.19 -9.20 9.26
CA ASP A 460 10.71 -10.46 9.82
C ASP A 460 9.17 -10.42 9.90
N PHE A 461 8.51 -11.18 9.02
CA PHE A 461 7.05 -11.31 8.98
C PHE A 461 6.48 -12.26 10.06
N GLU A 462 7.31 -13.06 10.73
CA GLU A 462 6.90 -13.85 11.89
C GLU A 462 6.89 -13.01 13.16
N ALA A 463 7.93 -12.20 13.39
CA ALA A 463 8.02 -11.30 14.54
C ALA A 463 7.25 -9.97 14.34
N GLY A 464 7.10 -9.49 13.11
CA GLY A 464 6.61 -8.13 12.81
C GLY A 464 7.65 -7.04 13.09
N THR A 465 8.93 -7.37 12.89
CA THR A 465 10.07 -6.52 13.27
C THR A 465 11.08 -6.38 12.15
N VAL A 466 11.94 -5.35 12.25
CA VAL A 466 13.18 -5.25 11.49
C VAL A 466 14.32 -5.22 12.52
N ARG A 467 15.17 -6.25 12.51
CA ARG A 467 16.26 -6.44 13.51
C ARG A 467 15.77 -6.33 14.97
N ASP A 468 14.73 -7.10 15.31
CA ASP A 468 14.04 -7.09 16.62
C ASP A 468 13.28 -5.79 16.97
N ILE A 469 13.33 -4.75 16.13
CA ILE A 469 12.61 -3.49 16.34
C ILE A 469 11.21 -3.58 15.70
N PRO A 470 10.11 -3.45 16.47
CA PRO A 470 8.77 -3.45 15.90
C PRO A 470 8.53 -2.20 15.04
N VAL A 471 7.94 -2.38 13.86
CA VAL A 471 7.76 -1.32 12.85
C VAL A 471 6.53 -0.42 13.13
N ASN A 472 5.90 -0.58 14.31
CA ASN A 472 4.77 0.24 14.74
C ASN A 472 5.13 1.74 14.84
N GLU A 473 4.11 2.59 14.68
CA GLU A 473 4.21 4.06 14.61
C GLU A 473 4.81 4.72 15.87
N ASP A 474 4.71 4.07 17.04
CA ASP A 474 5.34 4.51 18.29
C ASP A 474 6.87 4.27 18.37
N SER A 475 7.49 3.64 17.36
CA SER A 475 8.91 3.26 17.43
C SER A 475 9.85 4.49 17.48
N PRO A 476 10.93 4.44 18.30
CA PRO A 476 11.70 5.64 18.66
C PRO A 476 12.46 6.31 17.50
N TRP A 477 12.61 5.63 16.36
CA TRP A 477 13.25 6.18 15.15
C TRP A 477 12.54 7.43 14.64
N GLY A 478 11.22 7.53 14.78
CA GLY A 478 10.42 8.71 14.44
C GLY A 478 10.69 9.97 15.28
N ASN A 479 11.68 9.93 16.19
CA ASN A 479 12.22 11.07 16.93
C ASN A 479 13.78 11.16 16.90
N ALA A 480 14.48 10.21 16.27
CA ALA A 480 15.93 10.05 16.44
C ALA A 480 16.79 10.80 15.41
N GLY A 481 16.35 10.89 14.15
CA GLY A 481 17.10 11.55 13.06
C GLY A 481 16.67 13.01 12.81
N HIS A 482 15.38 13.30 12.79
CA HIS A 482 14.86 14.61 12.39
C HIS A 482 14.77 15.61 13.54
N SER A 483 15.85 16.38 13.73
CA SER A 483 15.81 17.60 14.54
C SER A 483 14.99 18.70 13.85
N SER A 484 14.36 19.58 14.62
CA SER A 484 13.52 20.71 14.19
C SER A 484 12.15 20.37 13.54
N ASP A 485 12.11 20.01 12.26
CA ASP A 485 10.98 20.47 11.42
C ASP A 485 9.73 19.56 11.37
N ASN A 486 9.87 18.27 11.70
CA ASN A 486 8.75 17.31 11.66
C ASN A 486 7.70 17.48 12.79
N ALA A 487 7.85 18.48 13.66
CA ALA A 487 6.83 18.85 14.65
C ALA A 487 5.46 19.20 14.03
N ARG A 488 5.44 19.65 12.76
CA ARG A 488 4.21 20.08 12.08
C ARG A 488 3.31 18.94 11.60
N LEU A 489 3.84 17.82 11.10
CA LEU A 489 2.98 16.69 10.72
C LEU A 489 2.32 16.05 11.95
N LYS A 490 3.09 15.82 13.02
CA LYS A 490 2.53 15.31 14.29
C LYS A 490 1.44 16.23 14.86
N THR A 491 1.41 17.51 14.52
CA THR A 491 0.32 18.43 14.93
C THR A 491 -1.03 18.07 14.30
N VAL A 492 -1.08 17.39 13.14
CA VAL A 492 -2.34 17.06 12.44
C VAL A 492 -3.00 15.81 13.03
N ASP A 493 -2.25 14.71 13.20
CA ASP A 493 -2.78 13.49 13.83
C ASP A 493 -3.12 13.73 15.31
N VAL A 494 -2.28 14.50 16.03
CA VAL A 494 -2.57 14.93 17.40
C VAL A 494 -3.81 15.85 17.45
N LEU A 495 -4.15 16.62 16.40
CA LEU A 495 -5.37 17.43 16.39
C LEU A 495 -6.66 16.61 16.42
N ILE A 496 -6.59 15.32 16.07
CA ILE A 496 -7.76 14.41 16.06
C ILE A 496 -8.00 13.81 17.45
N ASP A 497 -6.95 13.49 18.21
CA ASP A 497 -7.04 12.89 19.56
C ASP A 497 -6.94 13.90 20.72
N ASP A 498 -6.13 14.97 20.60
CA ASP A 498 -5.87 15.97 21.67
C ASP A 498 -7.03 16.96 21.90
N LEU A 499 -8.16 16.75 21.20
CA LEU A 499 -9.47 17.30 21.58
C LEU A 499 -9.97 16.74 22.93
N ALA A 500 -9.31 15.71 23.49
CA ALA A 500 -9.57 15.17 24.82
C ALA A 500 -8.37 15.36 25.80
N THR A 501 -8.39 16.49 26.53
CA THR A 501 -7.57 16.83 27.74
C THR A 501 -6.06 17.10 27.54
N GLN A 502 -5.61 18.31 27.92
CA GLN A 502 -4.23 18.78 27.74
C GLN A 502 -3.73 19.68 28.91
N GLN A 503 -2.51 19.43 29.44
CA GLN A 503 -1.52 20.38 30.02
C GLN A 503 -0.12 19.68 30.05
N VAL A 504 0.98 20.17 29.46
CA VAL A 504 1.85 21.36 29.81
C VAL A 504 2.66 21.14 31.11
N LYS A 505 4.01 21.24 31.23
CA LYS A 505 5.23 21.50 30.38
C LYS A 505 6.48 20.96 31.18
N THR A 506 7.79 21.02 30.84
CA THR A 506 8.65 21.82 29.92
C THR A 506 10.01 21.12 29.59
N SER A 507 10.82 21.76 28.72
CA SER A 507 12.23 21.57 28.28
C SER A 507 13.39 21.30 29.26
N VAL A 508 14.50 20.70 28.75
CA VAL A 508 15.92 21.18 28.80
C VAL A 508 16.83 20.28 27.91
N PRO A 509 17.90 20.78 27.24
CA PRO A 509 18.71 20.00 26.27
C PRO A 509 20.10 19.55 26.77
N HIS A 510 20.68 18.51 26.16
CA HIS A 510 22.14 18.32 26.09
C HIS A 510 22.58 17.50 24.86
N THR A 511 23.75 17.83 24.33
CA THR A 511 24.48 17.12 23.27
C THR A 511 25.19 15.87 23.79
N ASN A 512 25.34 14.83 22.95
CA ASN A 512 26.52 13.96 23.00
C ASN A 512 26.81 13.35 21.63
N LEU A 513 28.10 13.24 21.29
CA LEU A 513 28.59 12.52 20.13
C LEU A 513 28.76 11.04 20.51
N ALA A 514 28.25 10.11 19.70
CA ALA A 514 28.42 8.69 19.92
C ALA A 514 28.92 8.02 18.64
N ALA A 515 30.11 7.42 18.70
CA ALA A 515 30.53 6.46 17.68
C ALA A 515 29.77 5.15 17.90
N MET A 516 29.16 4.59 16.85
CA MET A 516 28.60 3.23 16.89
C MET A 516 29.66 2.23 16.43
N ASP A 517 29.95 1.24 17.26
CA ASP A 517 30.80 0.12 16.89
C ASP A 517 30.09 -0.77 15.84
N PHE A 518 30.70 -0.91 14.67
CA PHE A 518 30.27 -1.89 13.67
C PHE A 518 30.63 -3.31 14.13
N ALA A 519 29.66 -4.00 14.75
CA ALA A 519 29.78 -5.42 15.05
C ALA A 519 29.80 -6.27 13.76
N GLY A 520 30.70 -7.27 13.72
CA GLY A 520 30.85 -8.20 12.60
C GLY A 520 29.71 -9.23 12.49
N PRO A 521 29.82 -10.20 11.56
CA PRO A 521 28.71 -11.07 11.18
C PRO A 521 28.31 -12.06 12.29
N ILE A 522 27.22 -11.76 13.00
CA ILE A 522 26.54 -12.71 13.89
C ILE A 522 25.72 -13.70 13.05
N TRP A 523 26.44 -14.63 12.40
CA TRP A 523 25.88 -15.81 11.73
C TRP A 523 26.47 -17.14 12.25
N SER A 524 27.50 -17.11 13.11
CA SER A 524 28.14 -18.32 13.65
C SER A 524 27.58 -18.81 14.99
N SER A 525 27.13 -17.92 15.88
CA SER A 525 26.81 -18.26 17.28
C SER A 525 25.48 -18.99 17.51
N TYR A 526 24.80 -19.44 16.43
CA TYR A 526 23.58 -20.25 16.48
C TYR A 526 23.78 -21.68 15.96
N LEU A 527 25.00 -22.07 15.55
CA LEU A 527 25.26 -23.33 14.85
C LEU A 527 25.80 -24.48 15.73
N ASP A 528 26.32 -24.20 16.94
CA ASP A 528 26.81 -25.23 17.86
C ASP A 528 25.69 -25.90 18.68
N SER A 529 24.79 -26.59 17.97
CA SER A 529 23.93 -27.62 18.56
C SER A 529 23.57 -28.67 17.51
N PRO A 530 23.81 -29.98 17.77
CA PRO A 530 23.47 -31.02 16.83
C PRO A 530 21.96 -31.24 16.80
N MET A 531 21.26 -30.58 15.88
CA MET A 531 19.94 -31.04 15.46
C MET A 531 20.11 -32.25 14.54
N GLU A 532 19.79 -33.42 15.09
CA GLU A 532 19.52 -34.62 14.32
C GLU A 532 18.39 -34.36 13.31
N HIS A 533 18.33 -35.21 12.27
CA HIS A 533 17.51 -35.05 11.06
C HIS A 533 16.13 -34.38 11.28
N MET A 534 15.83 -33.35 10.47
CA MET A 534 14.44 -33.15 10.05
C MET A 534 13.97 -34.45 9.38
N PRO A 535 12.87 -35.06 9.85
CA PRO A 535 12.26 -36.19 9.14
C PRO A 535 11.70 -35.70 7.78
N PRO A 536 11.45 -36.62 6.82
CA PRO A 536 10.66 -36.28 5.64
C PRO A 536 9.29 -35.73 6.04
N VAL A 537 8.71 -34.89 5.18
CA VAL A 537 7.41 -34.26 5.44
C VAL A 537 6.29 -35.30 5.26
N ASP A 538 5.90 -35.94 6.37
CA ASP A 538 4.83 -36.95 6.43
C ASP A 538 3.43 -36.35 6.19
N GLY A 539 3.11 -36.05 4.93
CA GLY A 539 1.80 -36.13 4.25
C GLY A 539 0.61 -35.28 4.73
N ASN A 540 0.49 -34.95 6.02
CA ASN A 540 -0.77 -34.56 6.67
C ASN A 540 -0.77 -33.17 7.32
N VAL A 541 0.25 -32.35 7.06
CA VAL A 541 0.20 -30.92 7.44
C VAL A 541 -0.62 -30.18 6.36
N PRO A 542 -1.82 -29.65 6.66
CA PRO A 542 -2.59 -28.92 5.66
C PRO A 542 -1.82 -27.66 5.24
N VAL A 543 -1.57 -27.52 3.93
CA VAL A 543 -0.97 -26.31 3.36
C VAL A 543 -1.91 -25.15 3.63
N THR A 544 -1.51 -24.22 4.48
CA THR A 544 -2.36 -23.09 4.87
C THR A 544 -2.34 -22.01 3.78
N ASN A 545 -3.49 -21.73 3.17
CA ASN A 545 -3.61 -20.83 2.02
C ASN A 545 -3.20 -19.36 2.31
N ASP A 546 -2.98 -19.00 3.58
CA ASP A 546 -2.54 -17.67 4.03
C ASP A 546 -1.01 -17.43 3.94
N VAL A 547 -0.21 -18.47 3.64
CA VAL A 547 1.27 -18.39 3.55
C VAL A 547 1.71 -17.12 2.81
N PHE A 548 2.60 -16.35 3.45
CA PHE A 548 3.18 -15.11 2.94
C PHE A 548 3.68 -15.30 1.49
N PRO A 549 3.50 -14.33 0.56
CA PRO A 549 3.67 -14.50 -0.88
C PRO A 549 4.61 -15.63 -1.27
N SER A 550 4.06 -16.75 -1.80
CA SER A 550 4.88 -17.91 -2.19
C SER A 550 5.81 -17.64 -3.39
N ILE A 551 5.85 -16.39 -3.84
CA ILE A 551 6.86 -15.75 -4.67
C ILE A 551 8.08 -15.32 -3.82
N LEU A 552 7.87 -14.63 -2.70
CA LEU A 552 8.89 -14.20 -1.74
C LEU A 552 9.40 -15.32 -0.83
N LEU A 553 8.51 -16.15 -0.27
CA LEU A 553 8.86 -17.25 0.64
C LEU A 553 9.61 -18.42 -0.04
N ARG A 554 10.03 -18.24 -1.29
CA ARG A 554 10.82 -19.19 -2.09
C ARG A 554 12.08 -18.55 -2.67
N ILE A 555 12.71 -17.61 -1.96
CA ILE A 555 14.17 -17.44 -2.06
C ILE A 555 14.79 -18.70 -1.41
N PRO A 556 15.35 -19.65 -2.18
CA PRO A 556 15.45 -21.04 -1.72
C PRO A 556 16.69 -21.27 -0.85
N ASN A 557 16.62 -20.92 0.44
CA ASN A 557 17.70 -20.94 1.44
C ASN A 557 18.70 -22.12 1.26
N GLU A 558 18.21 -23.34 1.04
CA GLU A 558 19.01 -24.54 0.82
C GLU A 558 19.92 -24.50 -0.42
N ARG A 559 19.46 -23.92 -1.55
CA ARG A 559 20.25 -23.90 -2.80
C ARG A 559 21.45 -22.94 -2.73
N TRP A 560 21.36 -21.90 -1.90
CA TRP A 560 22.46 -20.95 -1.66
C TRP A 560 23.52 -21.52 -0.70
N ARG A 561 23.15 -22.45 0.20
CA ARG A 561 24.09 -23.14 1.13
C ARG A 561 25.13 -24.03 0.45
N HIS A 562 25.15 -24.15 -0.88
CA HIS A 562 25.93 -25.16 -1.61
C HIS A 562 26.88 -24.56 -2.68
N GLY A 563 27.12 -23.25 -2.68
CA GLY A 563 28.01 -22.61 -3.66
C GLY A 563 28.81 -21.43 -3.09
N HIS A 564 28.14 -20.32 -2.80
CA HIS A 564 28.79 -19.04 -2.50
C HIS A 564 28.12 -18.36 -1.29
N GLY A 565 28.92 -17.86 -0.35
CA GLY A 565 28.48 -17.26 0.91
C GLY A 565 27.95 -15.82 0.79
N HIS A 566 27.29 -15.48 -0.32
CA HIS A 566 26.69 -14.18 -0.60
C HIS A 566 25.66 -14.29 -1.74
N ILE A 567 24.75 -13.33 -1.83
CA ILE A 567 23.85 -13.15 -2.97
C ILE A 567 24.52 -12.20 -3.96
N SER A 568 24.56 -12.53 -5.25
CA SER A 568 24.97 -11.56 -6.29
C SER A 568 23.78 -10.86 -6.92
N LEU A 569 24.00 -9.67 -7.50
CA LEU A 569 22.98 -8.91 -8.24
C LEU A 569 22.43 -9.73 -9.42
N SER A 570 23.27 -10.53 -10.07
CA SER A 570 22.86 -11.45 -11.14
C SER A 570 21.98 -12.62 -10.68
N ASP A 571 22.00 -12.99 -9.39
CA ASP A 571 21.31 -14.17 -8.86
C ASP A 571 19.94 -13.87 -8.20
N ILE A 572 19.62 -12.59 -7.96
CA ILE A 572 18.36 -12.18 -7.28
C ILE A 572 17.16 -12.82 -7.99
N PRO A 573 16.31 -13.60 -7.30
CA PRO A 573 15.22 -14.34 -7.95
C PRO A 573 14.01 -13.43 -8.25
N VAL A 574 13.72 -13.23 -9.53
CA VAL A 574 12.52 -12.51 -9.99
C VAL A 574 11.37 -13.49 -10.17
N MET A 575 10.23 -13.21 -9.53
CA MET A 575 9.05 -14.09 -9.41
C MET A 575 9.33 -15.51 -8.87
N GLY A 576 10.53 -15.78 -8.36
CA GLY A 576 10.98 -17.13 -8.01
C GLY A 576 11.12 -18.07 -9.20
N MET A 577 11.33 -17.54 -10.42
CA MET A 577 11.46 -18.32 -11.66
C MET A 577 12.81 -18.14 -12.34
N SER A 578 13.20 -16.89 -12.61
CA SER A 578 14.45 -16.52 -13.29
C SER A 578 15.28 -15.63 -12.38
N SER A 579 16.60 -15.62 -12.54
CA SER A 579 17.42 -14.62 -11.86
C SER A 579 17.37 -13.27 -12.58
N LEU A 580 17.62 -12.17 -11.86
CA LEU A 580 17.60 -10.82 -12.42
C LEU A 580 18.61 -10.69 -13.57
N GLY A 581 19.79 -11.31 -13.44
CA GLY A 581 20.77 -11.39 -14.51
C GLY A 581 20.21 -12.06 -15.78
N ALA A 582 19.52 -13.20 -15.65
CA ALA A 582 18.94 -13.89 -16.80
C ALA A 582 17.88 -13.04 -17.51
N VAL A 583 16.99 -12.36 -16.77
CA VAL A 583 15.93 -11.51 -17.34
C VAL A 583 16.50 -10.25 -18.00
N LEU A 584 17.53 -9.64 -17.40
CA LEU A 584 18.22 -8.49 -18.01
C LEU A 584 19.04 -8.90 -19.25
N ALA A 585 19.65 -10.10 -19.27
CA ALA A 585 20.29 -10.67 -20.45
C ALA A 585 19.30 -10.89 -21.61
N GLU A 586 18.16 -11.51 -21.33
CA GLU A 586 17.08 -11.74 -22.30
C GLU A 586 16.58 -10.42 -22.90
N ARG A 587 16.37 -9.42 -22.05
CA ARG A 587 15.93 -8.06 -22.43
C ARG A 587 17.05 -7.16 -22.98
N LYS A 588 18.29 -7.66 -23.08
CA LYS A 588 19.49 -6.97 -23.60
C LYS A 588 19.85 -5.68 -22.85
N ARG A 589 19.72 -5.70 -21.52
CA ARG A 589 19.84 -4.57 -20.60
C ARG A 589 21.13 -4.64 -19.80
N THR A 590 22.23 -4.28 -20.45
CA THR A 590 23.61 -4.40 -19.93
C THR A 590 24.16 -3.12 -19.32
N HIS A 591 23.32 -2.13 -19.02
CA HIS A 591 23.77 -0.85 -18.47
C HIS A 591 23.42 -0.75 -16.98
N MET A 592 24.40 -0.43 -16.14
CA MET A 592 24.17 -0.19 -14.70
C MET A 592 23.13 0.93 -14.45
N LYS A 593 22.93 1.81 -15.45
CA LYS A 593 21.90 2.85 -15.47
C LYS A 593 20.47 2.30 -15.31
N ASP A 594 20.16 1.13 -15.87
CA ASP A 594 18.83 0.50 -15.75
C ASP A 594 18.47 0.15 -14.28
N ILE A 595 19.46 0.17 -13.37
CA ILE A 595 19.32 -0.11 -11.93
C ILE A 595 19.54 1.15 -11.08
N TYR A 596 20.54 1.97 -11.42
CA TYR A 596 20.89 3.20 -10.69
C TYR A 596 19.90 4.36 -10.92
N ASP A 597 19.23 4.41 -12.08
CA ASP A 597 18.16 5.37 -12.38
C ASP A 597 16.77 4.72 -12.31
N ASN A 598 16.63 3.62 -11.56
CA ASN A 598 15.33 3.01 -11.28
C ASN A 598 14.51 3.90 -10.31
N PRO A 599 13.22 4.19 -10.59
CA PRO A 599 12.41 5.10 -9.77
C PRO A 599 12.26 4.71 -8.30
N LEU A 600 12.43 3.43 -7.94
CA LEU A 600 12.35 2.97 -6.55
C LEU A 600 13.48 3.54 -5.67
N VAL A 601 14.61 3.94 -6.27
CA VAL A 601 15.80 4.41 -5.56
C VAL A 601 15.66 5.90 -5.21
N GLN A 602 15.55 6.22 -3.92
CA GLN A 602 15.44 7.59 -3.41
C GLN A 602 16.80 8.32 -3.43
N GLU A 603 17.73 7.94 -2.53
CA GLU A 603 19.13 8.38 -2.61
C GLU A 603 20.01 7.30 -3.26
N LYS A 604 21.03 7.75 -4.00
CA LYS A 604 22.09 6.92 -4.54
C LYS A 604 23.47 7.52 -4.29
N ARG A 605 24.37 6.68 -3.79
CA ARG A 605 25.75 7.01 -3.45
C ARG A 605 26.70 6.00 -4.06
N ILE A 606 27.92 6.45 -4.34
CA ILE A 606 28.98 5.63 -4.93
C ILE A 606 30.16 5.74 -4.00
N TYR A 607 30.81 4.61 -3.74
CA TYR A 607 31.91 4.50 -2.81
C TYR A 607 33.08 3.77 -3.47
N VAL A 608 34.29 4.07 -3.03
CA VAL A 608 35.52 3.41 -3.50
C VAL A 608 36.28 2.86 -2.29
N ALA A 609 36.97 1.73 -2.47
CA ALA A 609 37.95 1.20 -1.52
C ALA A 609 39.38 1.38 -2.08
N PRO A 610 40.06 2.53 -1.83
CA PRO A 610 41.32 2.85 -2.52
C PRO A 610 42.50 1.91 -2.19
N ARG A 611 42.37 1.12 -1.12
CA ARG A 611 43.37 0.14 -0.68
C ARG A 611 43.31 -1.18 -1.46
N GLN A 612 42.38 -1.33 -2.41
CA GLN A 612 42.02 -2.61 -3.05
C GLN A 612 41.94 -2.52 -4.58
N GLY A 613 42.68 -1.59 -5.20
CA GLY A 613 42.64 -1.39 -6.66
C GLY A 613 41.34 -0.73 -7.11
N ASP A 614 40.91 0.30 -6.37
CA ASP A 614 39.73 1.14 -6.65
C ASP A 614 38.43 0.36 -6.86
N LEU A 615 38.25 -0.72 -6.07
CA LEU A 615 37.01 -1.48 -6.02
C LEU A 615 35.83 -0.57 -5.67
N MET A 616 34.81 -0.55 -6.52
CA MET A 616 33.62 0.28 -6.34
C MET A 616 32.48 -0.44 -5.61
N CYS A 617 31.68 0.34 -4.91
CA CYS A 617 30.39 -0.05 -4.37
C CYS A 617 29.35 1.02 -4.72
N ILE A 618 28.12 0.61 -5.05
CA ILE A 618 26.98 1.49 -5.28
C ILE A 618 25.97 1.24 -4.15
N GLY A 619 25.68 2.27 -3.36
CA GLY A 619 24.59 2.26 -2.38
C GLY A 619 23.32 2.83 -2.99
N LEU A 620 22.22 2.10 -2.88
CA LEU A 620 20.88 2.46 -3.30
C LEU A 620 19.98 2.51 -2.07
N GLU A 621 19.29 3.63 -1.84
CA GLU A 621 18.33 3.78 -0.74
C GLU A 621 16.90 3.59 -1.24
N ILE A 622 16.09 2.81 -0.51
CA ILE A 622 14.72 2.47 -0.88
C ILE A 622 13.78 2.72 0.31
N LYS A 623 12.76 3.56 0.10
CA LYS A 623 11.75 3.91 1.12
C LYS A 623 10.52 3.02 1.01
N ILE A 624 10.58 1.87 1.69
CA ILE A 624 9.49 0.87 1.77
C ILE A 624 8.31 1.44 2.57
N MET A 625 8.58 2.22 3.62
CA MET A 625 7.57 2.96 4.40
C MET A 625 8.14 4.29 4.89
N ALA A 626 7.27 5.18 5.39
CA ALA A 626 7.66 6.46 6.00
C ALA A 626 8.77 6.35 7.07
N HIS A 627 8.84 5.21 7.78
CA HIS A 627 9.87 4.89 8.78
C HIS A 627 10.59 3.56 8.50
N TYR A 628 10.51 3.04 7.27
CA TYR A 628 11.21 1.83 6.84
C TYR A 628 12.03 2.15 5.57
N VAL A 629 13.25 2.61 5.80
CA VAL A 629 14.27 2.87 4.77
C VAL A 629 15.27 1.72 4.77
N VAL A 630 15.66 1.27 3.57
CA VAL A 630 16.64 0.19 3.39
C VAL A 630 17.72 0.60 2.40
N SER A 631 18.97 0.48 2.85
CA SER A 631 20.16 0.63 2.02
C SER A 631 20.56 -0.73 1.42
N ILE A 632 20.60 -0.81 0.09
CA ILE A 632 21.19 -1.93 -0.67
C ILE A 632 22.57 -1.49 -1.17
N TYR A 633 23.62 -2.21 -0.77
CA TYR A 633 24.99 -1.98 -1.21
C TYR A 633 25.39 -3.06 -2.22
N LEU A 634 25.50 -2.67 -3.48
CA LEU A 634 25.97 -3.49 -4.59
C LEU A 634 27.49 -3.31 -4.68
N VAL A 635 28.27 -4.37 -4.45
CA VAL A 635 29.74 -4.32 -4.59
C VAL A 635 30.13 -4.81 -5.98
N ALA A 636 31.13 -4.19 -6.62
CA ALA A 636 31.71 -4.70 -7.85
C ALA A 636 32.39 -6.07 -7.63
N SER A 637 32.39 -6.92 -8.65
CA SER A 637 33.15 -8.18 -8.65
C SER A 637 34.66 -7.94 -8.80
N HIS A 638 35.03 -6.91 -9.56
CA HIS A 638 36.40 -6.43 -9.75
C HIS A 638 36.37 -4.99 -10.28
N GLY A 639 37.12 -4.08 -9.65
CA GLY A 639 37.18 -2.66 -10.04
C GLY A 639 35.78 -2.02 -10.14
N VAL A 640 35.33 -1.80 -11.39
CA VAL A 640 34.07 -1.13 -11.77
C VAL A 640 33.00 -2.10 -12.31
N THR A 641 33.23 -3.41 -12.26
CA THR A 641 32.38 -4.43 -12.92
C THR A 641 31.37 -5.06 -11.94
N PHE A 642 30.11 -4.64 -12.01
CA PHE A 642 28.98 -5.12 -11.20
C PHE A 642 28.31 -6.37 -11.82
N GLY A 643 27.33 -6.95 -11.10
CA GLY A 643 26.62 -8.16 -11.52
C GLY A 643 26.91 -9.33 -10.58
N ARG A 644 28.08 -9.93 -10.71
CA ARG A 644 28.49 -11.12 -9.93
C ARG A 644 29.07 -10.80 -8.53
N GLY A 645 29.27 -9.53 -8.21
CA GLY A 645 29.75 -9.11 -6.88
C GLY A 645 28.65 -9.21 -5.81
N PRO A 646 29.03 -9.26 -4.52
CA PRO A 646 28.08 -9.46 -3.43
C PRO A 646 27.15 -8.26 -3.22
N VAL A 647 25.91 -8.58 -2.84
CA VAL A 647 24.87 -7.63 -2.44
C VAL A 647 24.70 -7.69 -0.92
N TYR A 648 24.85 -6.54 -0.26
CA TYR A 648 24.55 -6.37 1.16
C TYR A 648 23.28 -5.54 1.33
N VAL A 649 22.54 -5.79 2.40
CA VAL A 649 21.30 -5.07 2.72
C VAL A 649 21.34 -4.64 4.18
N ALA A 650 21.01 -3.37 4.45
CA ALA A 650 20.94 -2.82 5.79
C ALA A 650 19.67 -1.96 5.96
N PHE A 651 18.96 -2.18 7.05
CA PHE A 651 17.97 -1.23 7.54
C PHE A 651 18.65 0.09 7.94
N GLY A 652 18.08 1.21 7.52
CA GLY A 652 18.59 2.57 7.72
C GLY A 652 19.03 3.28 6.44
N GLU A 653 19.22 4.59 6.57
CA GLU A 653 19.72 5.52 5.55
C GLU A 653 21.17 5.20 5.12
N LEU A 654 21.56 5.67 3.93
CA LEU A 654 22.91 5.49 3.38
C LEU A 654 23.97 6.23 4.22
N GLN A 655 24.94 5.47 4.69
CA GLN A 655 26.06 5.97 5.52
C GLN A 655 27.17 6.55 4.64
N CYS A 656 27.86 7.60 5.09
CA CYS A 656 28.94 8.24 4.32
C CYS A 656 30.20 7.35 4.19
N ASP A 657 30.50 6.57 5.23
CA ASP A 657 31.57 5.56 5.22
C ASP A 657 30.96 4.20 5.55
N VAL A 658 31.35 3.15 4.81
CA VAL A 658 30.74 1.82 4.91
C VAL A 658 31.80 0.76 5.14
N ALA A 659 31.75 0.10 6.29
CA ALA A 659 32.59 -1.06 6.59
C ALA A 659 31.86 -2.37 6.22
N LEU A 660 32.19 -2.95 5.07
CA LEU A 660 31.64 -4.23 4.62
C LEU A 660 32.58 -5.39 4.93
N VAL A 661 32.05 -6.46 5.51
CA VAL A 661 32.78 -7.72 5.72
C VAL A 661 32.61 -8.59 4.48
N LEU A 662 33.69 -8.75 3.72
CA LEU A 662 33.70 -9.56 2.49
C LEU A 662 33.82 -11.03 2.86
N THR A 663 32.92 -11.87 2.33
CA THR A 663 32.99 -13.32 2.57
C THR A 663 34.05 -13.97 1.69
N ASP A 664 34.75 -14.97 2.25
CA ASP A 664 35.83 -15.67 1.59
C ASP A 664 35.36 -16.24 0.23
N GLY A 665 36.04 -15.83 -0.84
CA GLY A 665 35.77 -16.27 -2.21
C GLY A 665 35.52 -15.15 -3.23
N VAL A 666 35.10 -13.94 -2.81
CA VAL A 666 34.92 -12.80 -3.73
C VAL A 666 36.25 -12.42 -4.39
N ALA A 667 37.32 -12.37 -3.60
CA ALA A 667 38.70 -12.34 -4.06
C ALA A 667 39.61 -12.91 -2.96
N PRO A 668 40.43 -13.95 -3.22
CA PRO A 668 41.21 -14.66 -2.17
C PRO A 668 42.36 -13.84 -1.55
N ASN A 669 42.55 -12.58 -1.99
CA ASN A 669 43.62 -11.69 -1.55
C ASN A 669 43.10 -10.40 -0.89
N LEU A 670 41.77 -10.20 -0.76
CA LEU A 670 41.22 -9.01 -0.09
C LEU A 670 41.14 -9.23 1.43
N PRO A 671 41.34 -8.19 2.26
CA PRO A 671 41.15 -8.29 3.70
C PRO A 671 39.68 -8.49 4.05
N LEU A 672 39.44 -9.29 5.10
CA LEU A 672 38.10 -9.71 5.54
C LEU A 672 37.11 -8.54 5.78
N ALA A 673 37.62 -7.38 6.20
CA ALA A 673 36.85 -6.15 6.36
C ALA A 673 37.38 -5.07 5.41
N THR A 674 36.46 -4.42 4.70
CA THR A 674 36.73 -3.39 3.69
C THR A 674 36.01 -2.10 4.06
N THR A 675 36.75 -1.00 4.19
CA THR A 675 36.17 0.34 4.31
C THR A 675 36.03 0.97 2.94
N PHE A 676 34.79 1.24 2.55
CA PHE A 676 34.40 2.01 1.38
C PHE A 676 34.12 3.46 1.81
N TYR A 677 34.67 4.43 1.06
CA TYR A 677 34.51 5.87 1.31
C TYR A 677 33.68 6.51 0.20
N GLU A 678 32.77 7.42 0.55
CA GLU A 678 31.89 8.08 -0.43
C GLU A 678 32.67 8.93 -1.46
N VAL A 679 32.35 8.76 -2.74
CA VAL A 679 32.86 9.59 -3.83
C VAL A 679 32.22 10.97 -3.76
N ALA A 680 33.07 12.01 -3.75
CA ALA A 680 32.63 13.41 -3.71
C ALA A 680 31.56 13.72 -4.77
N ARG A 681 30.55 14.51 -4.39
CA ARG A 681 29.33 14.74 -5.21
C ARG A 681 29.61 15.21 -6.65
N ALA A 682 30.71 15.92 -6.89
CA ALA A 682 31.14 16.35 -8.23
C ALA A 682 31.63 15.19 -9.13
N ASP A 683 32.28 14.18 -8.54
CA ASP A 683 32.88 13.06 -9.26
C ASP A 683 31.97 11.81 -9.32
N ARG A 684 30.89 11.74 -8.52
CA ARG A 684 29.92 10.62 -8.51
C ARG A 684 29.50 10.21 -9.94
N MET A 685 29.07 11.17 -10.77
CA MET A 685 28.61 10.87 -12.14
C MET A 685 29.73 10.41 -13.09
N ARG A 686 30.99 10.76 -12.81
CA ARG A 686 32.15 10.28 -13.57
C ARG A 686 32.49 8.85 -13.16
N ALA A 687 32.57 8.56 -11.86
CA ALA A 687 32.74 7.20 -11.36
C ALA A 687 31.62 6.27 -11.85
N PHE A 688 30.37 6.77 -11.88
CA PHE A 688 29.23 6.01 -12.39
C PHE A 688 29.32 5.66 -13.88
N HIS A 689 29.85 6.57 -14.70
CA HIS A 689 29.97 6.35 -16.15
C HIS A 689 30.85 5.14 -16.49
N ASP A 690 31.85 4.87 -15.65
CA ASP A 690 32.80 3.77 -15.85
C ASP A 690 32.27 2.42 -15.31
N CYS A 691 31.12 2.41 -14.63
CA CYS A 691 30.49 1.22 -14.05
C CYS A 691 29.86 0.31 -15.12
N VAL A 692 30.39 -0.90 -15.28
CA VAL A 692 29.90 -1.92 -16.23
C VAL A 692 29.09 -2.97 -15.50
N LEU A 693 27.98 -3.42 -16.08
CA LEU A 693 27.16 -4.51 -15.55
C LEU A 693 27.49 -5.81 -16.31
N ASP A 694 28.34 -6.67 -15.73
CA ASP A 694 28.65 -8.00 -16.25
C ASP A 694 27.49 -8.95 -15.96
N ILE A 695 26.59 -9.01 -16.94
CA ILE A 695 25.57 -10.02 -17.02
C ILE A 695 26.14 -11.18 -17.84
N PRO A 696 26.06 -12.45 -17.38
CA PRO A 696 26.40 -13.57 -18.24
C PRO A 696 25.53 -13.52 -19.50
N SER A 697 26.17 -13.36 -20.65
CA SER A 697 25.52 -13.46 -21.95
C SER A 697 24.71 -14.77 -22.00
N PRO A 698 23.47 -14.78 -22.53
CA PRO A 698 22.57 -15.93 -22.45
C PRO A 698 23.17 -17.08 -23.25
N SER A 699 23.89 -17.95 -22.55
CA SER A 699 24.79 -18.91 -23.16
C SER A 699 24.00 -20.08 -23.73
N THR A 700 24.54 -20.70 -24.77
CA THR A 700 23.95 -21.86 -25.45
C THR A 700 24.00 -23.15 -24.60
N SER A 701 24.12 -23.07 -23.27
CA SER A 701 24.25 -24.22 -22.36
C SER A 701 23.00 -25.09 -22.26
N TYR A 702 21.85 -24.66 -22.80
CA TYR A 702 20.67 -25.51 -23.01
C TYR A 702 20.76 -26.42 -24.25
N ALA A 703 21.82 -26.33 -25.06
CA ALA A 703 21.97 -27.10 -26.30
C ALA A 703 22.61 -28.50 -26.13
N HIS A 704 23.16 -28.85 -24.96
CA HIS A 704 23.89 -30.11 -24.75
C HIS A 704 23.59 -30.81 -23.40
N THR A 705 22.42 -31.44 -23.30
CA THR A 705 22.20 -32.70 -22.55
C THR A 705 21.15 -33.55 -23.28
N GLY A 706 21.35 -33.73 -24.60
CA GLY A 706 20.40 -34.38 -25.52
C GLY A 706 20.97 -35.62 -26.23
N GLU A 707 21.97 -36.26 -25.63
CA GLU A 707 22.59 -37.50 -26.11
C GLU A 707 22.75 -38.47 -24.92
N GLU A 708 21.69 -39.22 -24.61
CA GLU A 708 21.61 -40.69 -24.68
C GLU A 708 20.15 -41.16 -24.51
#